data_AF-A0A4R4QF92-F1
#
_entry.id   AF-A0A4R4QF92-F1
#
_cell.length_a   1.000
_cell.length_b   1.000
_cell.length_c   1.000
_cell.angle_alpha   90.00
_cell.angle_beta   90.00
_cell.angle_gamma   90.00
#
_symmetry.space_group_name_H-M   'P 1'
#
loop_
_entity.id
_entity.type
_entity.pdbx_description
1 polymer ?
#
loop_
_entity_poly.entity_id
_entity_poly.type
_entity_poly.pdbx_seq_one_letter_code
_entity_poly.pdbx_strand_id
1 'polypeptide(L)'
;MVAVTLTTAAPGAAREPAPQPEYTVTVDPAVPGVAINDAHYGVFFEDINYAADGGLYAELVRNRSFEFLPSDHSSFTGMTAWTPSATDGGAGTATTVNDALRLNDRNRTYLRLDLTNSGGGRFGVTNAGWNKGVALTAGARYDFSVWARTGAPRGTALSVTLHDAAGEPLAAPLTVIVRGDKWTQYKGTLRAARTTDAARLSVRGSGTGTLRLDMVSLFPRDTFRGRPNGLRRDLAEKIAALKPGFVRFPGGCLVNTNSMAGYDAASNWERARSYQWKDTVGPIETRATNANFWGYNQSYGLGYFEYFQFAEDIGAMPLPVLPALVTGCGQNRATNDEALLRRHIQDALDLIEFATGPTTSTWGAVRASMGHPEPFRLTHVAVGNEENLPDAYFAHFQRFRAAIEAAHPQITVIGNSGPDDQGATFDRLWELNRAAGVEMVDEHYYNSPAWFLQNNTRYDSYDRNGPKVFLGEYASQDNKLFNALAEASYMTGLERNADVVRMAAYAPLLANIDHVQWRPDMIWFDNDESWGSTSYQVQKLFMNNVGDRTVPSRVTGPTAQPTAITGAIGLSTWATSATYDDVRVTAPDGTVLFADDFSAGAGAWTPLANRGSWSVVDGAYVQSDTGAQDTLVKAANVSAGDYDLTLTARKNAGAEGFLIAFGVKDSGNFYWWNLGGWNNTQGAVEKATGGAKETLLAKPNSITTGTTYDIRIQVRGTKVTLLLNGQVWGSFTDDRVTRPFTQVVTRDDATGELIVKVVNAQDKPAVTRVDLGGLAVADTARATVISGDPGEANTRTAEPIQPVTSDLRGISGDFVHTFPANSVTFLRIRTK
;
A
#
# COMPACT_ATOMS: atom_id res chain seq x y z
N MET A 1 49.45 -41.51 -61.73
CA MET A 1 49.74 -40.79 -60.49
C MET A 1 48.48 -40.81 -59.64
N VAL A 2 48.45 -41.61 -58.58
CA VAL A 2 47.37 -41.64 -57.60
C VAL A 2 47.85 -40.85 -56.39
N ALA A 3 47.28 -39.68 -56.16
CA ALA A 3 47.64 -38.81 -55.05
C ALA A 3 46.87 -39.25 -53.79
N VAL A 4 47.61 -39.69 -52.78
CA VAL A 4 47.10 -40.00 -51.44
C VAL A 4 47.01 -38.70 -50.65
N THR A 5 45.81 -38.24 -50.35
CA THR A 5 45.54 -37.12 -49.44
C THR A 5 45.56 -37.63 -47.99
N LEU A 6 46.58 -37.25 -47.24
CA LEU A 6 46.63 -37.39 -45.78
C LEU A 6 45.68 -36.38 -45.13
N THR A 7 44.66 -36.87 -44.43
CA THR A 7 43.82 -36.08 -43.52
C THR A 7 44.55 -35.93 -42.18
N THR A 8 44.97 -34.71 -41.86
CA THR A 8 45.44 -34.34 -40.52
C THR A 8 44.22 -34.11 -39.62
N ALA A 9 44.13 -34.87 -38.53
CA ALA A 9 43.12 -34.67 -37.50
C ALA A 9 43.37 -33.34 -36.77
N ALA A 10 42.35 -32.49 -36.68
CA ALA A 10 42.40 -31.27 -35.87
C ALA A 10 42.53 -31.64 -34.38
N PRO A 11 43.35 -30.92 -33.59
CA PRO A 11 43.43 -31.14 -32.15
C PRO A 11 42.06 -30.84 -31.52
N GLY A 12 41.57 -31.78 -30.71
CA GLY A 12 40.30 -31.62 -30.00
C GLY A 12 40.31 -30.35 -29.16
N ALA A 13 39.27 -29.52 -29.32
CA ALA A 13 39.05 -28.36 -28.47
C ALA A 13 39.06 -28.82 -27.00
N ALA A 14 40.00 -28.31 -26.23
CA ALA A 14 40.04 -28.52 -24.79
C ALA A 14 38.71 -28.00 -24.22
N ARG A 15 37.96 -28.90 -23.58
CA ARG A 15 36.73 -28.58 -22.86
C ARG A 15 37.07 -27.52 -21.82
N GLU A 16 36.46 -26.33 -21.91
CA GLU A 16 36.62 -25.31 -20.87
C GLU A 16 36.31 -25.93 -19.50
N PRO A 17 37.14 -25.68 -18.48
CA PRO A 17 36.90 -26.20 -17.14
C PRO A 17 35.53 -25.70 -16.66
N ALA A 18 34.77 -26.58 -16.03
CA ALA A 18 33.48 -26.20 -15.45
C ALA A 18 33.69 -25.02 -14.49
N PRO A 19 32.87 -23.96 -14.57
CA PRO A 19 33.03 -22.80 -13.72
C PRO A 19 32.95 -23.21 -12.25
N GLN A 20 33.89 -22.72 -11.44
CA GLN A 20 33.96 -23.03 -10.02
C GLN A 20 32.81 -22.32 -9.29
N PRO A 21 32.12 -22.99 -8.34
CA PRO A 21 31.10 -22.35 -7.53
C PRO A 21 31.65 -21.18 -6.72
N GLU A 22 31.06 -20.01 -6.88
CA GLU A 22 31.34 -18.84 -6.02
C GLU A 22 30.44 -18.80 -4.79
N TYR A 23 29.25 -19.42 -4.88
CA TYR A 23 28.33 -19.60 -3.77
C TYR A 23 28.17 -21.09 -3.43
N THR A 24 27.87 -21.37 -2.17
CA THR A 24 27.41 -22.69 -1.71
C THR A 24 26.15 -22.52 -0.87
N VAL A 25 25.08 -23.19 -1.27
CA VAL A 25 23.87 -23.39 -0.45
C VAL A 25 24.00 -24.75 0.22
N THR A 26 24.00 -24.78 1.55
CA THR A 26 24.04 -26.03 2.35
C THR A 26 22.74 -26.16 3.11
N VAL A 27 22.06 -27.29 2.93
CA VAL A 27 20.84 -27.68 3.63
C VAL A 27 21.17 -28.70 4.70
N ASP A 28 20.59 -28.56 5.88
CA ASP A 28 20.67 -29.50 6.98
C ASP A 28 19.29 -30.10 7.26
N PRO A 29 18.96 -31.23 6.60
CA PRO A 29 17.67 -31.89 6.76
C PRO A 29 17.53 -32.64 8.08
N ALA A 30 18.61 -32.85 8.83
CA ALA A 30 18.59 -33.56 10.11
C ALA A 30 18.07 -32.69 11.25
N VAL A 31 18.21 -31.37 11.12
CA VAL A 31 17.68 -30.40 12.09
C VAL A 31 16.23 -30.08 11.73
N PRO A 32 15.28 -30.22 12.68
CA PRO A 32 13.91 -29.78 12.44
C PRO A 32 13.89 -28.25 12.29
N GLY A 33 13.46 -27.75 11.14
CA GLY A 33 13.22 -26.32 10.96
C GLY A 33 11.94 -25.85 11.63
N VAL A 34 11.60 -24.58 11.40
CA VAL A 34 10.43 -23.92 12.00
C VAL A 34 9.18 -24.15 11.18
N ALA A 35 8.05 -24.39 11.85
CA ALA A 35 6.75 -24.55 11.19
C ALA A 35 6.29 -23.21 10.61
N ILE A 36 5.89 -23.23 9.34
CA ILE A 36 5.31 -22.08 8.66
C ILE A 36 3.79 -22.25 8.70
N ASN A 37 3.08 -21.23 9.16
CA ASN A 37 1.62 -21.32 9.30
C ASN A 37 0.92 -20.89 8.00
N ASP A 38 -0.32 -21.35 7.79
CA ASP A 38 -1.11 -21.04 6.59
C ASP A 38 -1.35 -19.53 6.38
N ALA A 39 -1.30 -18.74 7.46
CA ALA A 39 -1.45 -17.29 7.44
C ALA A 39 -0.12 -16.53 7.25
N HIS A 40 0.99 -17.22 6.96
CA HIS A 40 2.30 -16.56 6.88
C HIS A 40 2.33 -15.40 5.87
N TYR A 41 1.63 -15.55 4.75
CA TYR A 41 1.40 -14.46 3.80
C TYR A 41 -0.08 -14.18 3.61
N GLY A 42 -0.42 -12.90 3.56
CA GLY A 42 -1.79 -12.43 3.30
C GLY A 42 -1.79 -11.15 2.47
N VAL A 43 -2.93 -10.49 2.46
CA VAL A 43 -3.10 -9.20 1.77
C VAL A 43 -3.61 -8.13 2.73
N PHE A 44 -3.11 -6.92 2.53
CA PHE A 44 -3.61 -5.71 3.16
C PHE A 44 -4.64 -5.03 2.27
N PHE A 45 -5.74 -4.55 2.82
CA PHE A 45 -6.72 -3.77 2.10
C PHE A 45 -7.15 -2.52 2.89
N GLU A 46 -6.90 -1.36 2.30
CA GLU A 46 -7.56 -0.11 2.62
C GLU A 46 -8.15 0.51 1.35
N ASP A 47 -9.17 1.35 1.51
CA ASP A 47 -9.68 2.17 0.41
C ASP A 47 -8.77 3.39 0.19
N ILE A 48 -7.64 3.15 -0.48
CA ILE A 48 -6.68 4.10 -1.04
C ILE A 48 -6.61 3.88 -2.56
N ASN A 49 -6.25 4.89 -3.36
CA ASN A 49 -6.09 4.76 -4.81
C ASN A 49 -7.37 4.25 -5.53
N TYR A 50 -8.55 4.58 -4.99
CA TYR A 50 -9.86 4.03 -5.39
C TYR A 50 -9.96 2.50 -5.30
N ALA A 51 -9.25 1.88 -4.34
CA ALA A 51 -9.23 0.44 -4.15
C ALA A 51 -10.61 -0.17 -3.84
N ALA A 52 -11.50 0.54 -3.14
CA ALA A 52 -12.87 0.08 -2.91
C ALA A 52 -13.85 0.66 -3.94
N ASP A 53 -14.31 1.90 -3.74
CA ASP A 53 -15.26 2.56 -4.62
C ASP A 53 -14.60 2.96 -5.96
N GLY A 54 -15.10 2.41 -7.06
CA GLY A 54 -14.46 2.51 -8.38
C GLY A 54 -13.39 1.45 -8.65
N GLY A 55 -13.10 0.59 -7.66
CA GLY A 55 -12.15 -0.51 -7.74
C GLY A 55 -12.78 -1.86 -7.43
N LEU A 56 -12.41 -2.47 -6.31
CA LEU A 56 -12.84 -3.81 -5.92
C LEU A 56 -14.36 -3.90 -5.71
N TYR A 57 -15.03 -2.82 -5.30
CA TYR A 57 -16.49 -2.77 -5.21
C TYR A 57 -17.10 -2.58 -6.61
N ALA A 58 -18.01 -3.46 -7.03
CA ALA A 58 -18.48 -3.51 -8.42
C ALA A 58 -19.53 -2.44 -8.82
N GLU A 59 -19.83 -1.46 -7.97
CA GLU A 59 -20.78 -0.37 -8.31
C GLU A 59 -20.23 0.50 -9.43
N LEU A 60 -21.00 0.63 -10.52
CA LEU A 60 -20.58 1.41 -11.69
C LEU A 60 -21.06 2.87 -11.64
N VAL A 61 -21.98 3.21 -10.73
CA VAL A 61 -22.48 4.59 -10.56
C VAL A 61 -21.70 5.32 -9.47
N ARG A 62 -20.91 6.31 -9.88
CA ARG A 62 -20.24 7.22 -8.96
C ARG A 62 -21.25 8.18 -8.33
N ASN A 63 -21.12 8.44 -7.02
CA ASN A 63 -22.04 9.30 -6.27
C ASN A 63 -23.51 8.86 -6.42
N ARG A 64 -23.77 7.55 -6.25
CA ARG A 64 -25.09 6.93 -6.46
C ARG A 64 -26.23 7.52 -5.65
N SER A 65 -25.94 8.12 -4.51
CA SER A 65 -26.92 8.66 -3.55
C SER A 65 -26.87 10.18 -3.41
N PHE A 66 -26.14 10.89 -4.26
CA PHE A 66 -26.02 12.35 -4.20
C PHE A 66 -25.43 12.88 -2.89
N GLU A 67 -24.70 12.04 -2.16
CA GLU A 67 -24.13 12.30 -0.82
C GLU A 67 -22.72 12.92 -0.85
N PHE A 68 -22.17 13.20 -2.03
CA PHE A 68 -20.86 13.84 -2.14
C PHE A 68 -20.92 15.28 -1.64
N LEU A 69 -20.05 15.64 -0.70
CA LEU A 69 -20.04 16.96 -0.06
C LEU A 69 -18.64 17.61 -0.10
N PRO A 70 -18.55 18.96 0.01
CA PRO A 70 -17.26 19.66 0.12
C PRO A 70 -16.39 19.20 1.30
N SER A 71 -16.99 18.58 2.32
CA SER A 71 -16.29 17.95 3.44
C SER A 71 -15.51 16.70 3.06
N ASP A 72 -15.92 16.03 1.97
CA ASP A 72 -15.24 14.82 1.48
C ASP A 72 -14.09 15.21 0.54
N HIS A 73 -14.32 16.20 -0.30
CA HIS A 73 -13.31 16.86 -1.13
C HIS A 73 -13.83 18.25 -1.54
N SER A 74 -12.99 19.29 -1.56
CA SER A 74 -13.42 20.68 -1.74
C SER A 74 -14.21 20.96 -3.03
N SER A 75 -13.96 20.18 -4.09
CA SER A 75 -14.68 20.28 -5.37
C SER A 75 -15.96 19.45 -5.46
N PHE A 76 -16.29 18.66 -4.42
CA PHE A 76 -17.44 17.76 -4.45
C PHE A 76 -18.74 18.49 -4.08
N THR A 77 -19.80 18.09 -4.78
CA THR A 77 -21.18 18.53 -4.54
C THR A 77 -22.09 17.32 -4.68
N GLY A 78 -23.34 17.43 -4.25
CA GLY A 78 -24.30 16.34 -4.44
C GLY A 78 -24.52 15.99 -5.93
N MET A 79 -24.18 16.90 -6.86
CA MET A 79 -24.21 16.67 -8.31
C MET A 79 -22.89 16.19 -8.90
N THR A 80 -21.85 15.91 -8.10
CA THR A 80 -20.58 15.37 -8.62
C THR A 80 -20.83 14.07 -9.39
N ALA A 81 -20.20 13.95 -10.56
CA ALA A 81 -20.43 12.89 -11.57
C ALA A 81 -21.82 12.89 -12.23
N TRP A 82 -22.72 13.83 -11.92
CA TRP A 82 -24.05 13.94 -12.54
C TRP A 82 -24.18 15.23 -13.34
N THR A 83 -24.76 15.15 -14.53
CA THR A 83 -25.07 16.33 -15.36
C THR A 83 -26.53 16.29 -15.78
N PRO A 84 -27.29 17.40 -15.62
CA PRO A 84 -28.64 17.49 -16.15
C PRO A 84 -28.67 17.21 -17.66
N SER A 85 -29.65 16.43 -18.12
CA SER A 85 -29.76 16.11 -19.54
C SER A 85 -31.21 15.90 -19.98
N ALA A 86 -31.47 16.13 -21.26
CA ALA A 86 -32.80 16.04 -21.86
C ALA A 86 -32.76 15.32 -23.21
N THR A 87 -33.88 14.73 -23.60
CA THR A 87 -34.10 14.21 -24.97
C THR A 87 -35.46 14.67 -25.48
N ASP A 88 -35.60 14.72 -26.81
CA ASP A 88 -36.86 14.96 -27.51
C ASP A 88 -37.58 16.24 -27.05
N GLY A 89 -36.82 17.32 -26.78
CA GLY A 89 -37.35 18.61 -26.33
C GLY A 89 -37.75 18.67 -24.84
N GLY A 90 -37.37 17.68 -24.03
CA GLY A 90 -37.64 17.68 -22.59
C GLY A 90 -36.97 18.84 -21.84
N ALA A 91 -37.59 19.27 -20.75
CA ALA A 91 -37.14 20.37 -19.92
C ALA A 91 -37.47 20.15 -18.44
N GLY A 92 -36.67 20.79 -17.57
CA GLY A 92 -36.85 20.74 -16.13
C GLY A 92 -35.65 21.30 -15.39
N THR A 93 -35.64 21.14 -14.07
CA THR A 93 -34.50 21.45 -13.20
C THR A 93 -34.09 20.22 -12.40
N ALA A 94 -32.80 20.10 -12.11
CA ALA A 94 -32.22 19.03 -11.31
C ALA A 94 -31.45 19.66 -10.14
N THR A 95 -31.84 19.30 -8.91
CA THR A 95 -31.27 19.88 -7.68
C THR A 95 -31.14 18.83 -6.61
N THR A 96 -30.05 18.87 -5.84
CA THR A 96 -29.91 18.02 -4.64
C THR A 96 -30.57 18.68 -3.45
N VAL A 97 -31.28 17.89 -2.65
CA VAL A 97 -32.11 18.37 -1.52
C VAL A 97 -31.81 17.55 -0.27
N ASN A 98 -31.68 18.23 0.86
CA ASN A 98 -31.60 17.64 2.20
C ASN A 98 -32.70 18.25 3.08
N ASP A 99 -33.84 17.57 3.16
CA ASP A 99 -35.02 17.98 3.92
C ASP A 99 -35.67 16.78 4.60
N ALA A 100 -36.84 16.96 5.23
CA ALA A 100 -37.57 15.90 5.91
C ALA A 100 -38.17 14.82 4.97
N LEU A 101 -38.07 14.99 3.65
CA LEU A 101 -38.55 14.02 2.66
C LEU A 101 -37.45 13.04 2.21
N ARG A 102 -36.24 13.15 2.75
CA ARG A 102 -35.12 12.20 2.54
C ARG A 102 -35.51 10.76 2.85
N LEU A 103 -34.74 9.80 2.33
CA LEU A 103 -35.01 8.38 2.49
C LEU A 103 -34.93 7.93 3.96
N ASN A 104 -33.94 8.43 4.69
CA ASN A 104 -33.75 8.26 6.13
C ASN A 104 -32.70 9.25 6.66
N ASP A 105 -32.44 9.30 7.97
CA ASP A 105 -31.47 10.24 8.56
C ASP A 105 -30.01 9.90 8.29
N ARG A 106 -29.72 8.71 7.76
CA ARG A 106 -28.40 8.23 7.40
C ARG A 106 -28.07 8.39 5.90
N ASN A 107 -29.07 8.68 5.08
CA ASN A 107 -28.96 9.05 3.67
C ASN A 107 -29.69 10.38 3.45
N ARG A 108 -28.95 11.49 3.55
CA ARG A 108 -29.51 12.80 3.85
C ARG A 108 -29.91 13.61 2.62
N THR A 109 -29.33 13.28 1.48
CA THR A 109 -29.44 14.01 0.22
C THR A 109 -30.13 13.12 -0.79
N TYR A 110 -31.02 13.72 -1.59
CA TYR A 110 -31.61 13.06 -2.75
C TYR A 110 -31.68 14.03 -3.92
N LEU A 111 -31.84 13.51 -5.13
CA LEU A 111 -32.06 14.32 -6.32
C LEU A 111 -33.54 14.63 -6.51
N ARG A 112 -33.87 15.92 -6.61
CA ARG A 112 -35.17 16.42 -7.02
C ARG A 112 -35.12 16.87 -8.49
N LEU A 113 -36.04 16.35 -9.28
CA LEU A 113 -36.32 16.76 -10.65
C LEU A 113 -37.68 17.45 -10.71
N ASP A 114 -37.73 18.72 -11.10
CA ASP A 114 -38.99 19.38 -11.44
C ASP A 114 -39.17 19.36 -12.96
N LEU A 115 -40.08 18.50 -13.41
CA LEU A 115 -40.29 18.20 -14.83
C LEU A 115 -41.33 19.15 -15.44
N THR A 116 -41.00 19.73 -16.59
CA THR A 116 -41.86 20.66 -17.35
C THR A 116 -42.13 20.18 -18.78
N ASN A 117 -42.11 18.86 -19.01
CA ASN A 117 -42.25 18.22 -20.32
C ASN A 117 -43.71 18.21 -20.86
N SER A 118 -44.41 19.36 -20.89
CA SER A 118 -45.81 19.43 -21.36
C SER A 118 -45.97 19.13 -22.85
N GLY A 119 -44.93 19.36 -23.65
CA GLY A 119 -44.88 19.05 -25.09
C GLY A 119 -44.39 17.64 -25.43
N GLY A 120 -44.17 16.78 -24.43
CA GLY A 120 -43.46 15.51 -24.60
C GLY A 120 -41.97 15.62 -24.26
N GLY A 121 -41.22 14.57 -24.57
CA GLY A 121 -39.79 14.46 -24.22
C GLY A 121 -39.51 14.03 -22.79
N ARG A 122 -38.23 14.05 -22.42
CA ARG A 122 -37.73 13.56 -21.13
C ARG A 122 -36.62 14.45 -20.59
N PHE A 123 -36.61 14.64 -19.27
CA PHE A 123 -35.57 15.40 -18.55
C PHE A 123 -35.10 14.61 -17.33
N GLY A 124 -33.82 14.73 -17.00
CA GLY A 124 -33.24 14.14 -15.80
C GLY A 124 -31.74 14.36 -15.75
N VAL A 125 -30.97 13.29 -15.48
CA VAL A 125 -29.53 13.36 -15.29
C VAL A 125 -28.79 12.24 -16.01
N THR A 126 -27.52 12.48 -16.32
CA THR A 126 -26.56 11.51 -16.83
C THR A 126 -25.40 11.37 -15.83
N ASN A 127 -25.07 10.14 -15.43
CA ASN A 127 -23.89 9.83 -14.64
C ASN A 127 -22.67 9.63 -15.56
N ALA A 128 -21.54 10.22 -15.15
CA ALA A 128 -20.27 10.10 -15.86
C ALA A 128 -19.58 8.75 -15.65
N GLY A 129 -19.96 7.96 -14.64
CA GLY A 129 -19.24 6.76 -14.22
C GLY A 129 -17.97 7.09 -13.43
N TRP A 130 -17.07 6.12 -13.38
CA TRP A 130 -15.73 6.26 -12.80
C TRP A 130 -14.74 6.61 -13.92
N ASN A 131 -13.77 7.49 -13.65
CA ASN A 131 -12.69 7.83 -14.59
C ASN A 131 -13.24 8.25 -15.98
N LYS A 132 -13.05 7.42 -17.01
CA LYS A 132 -13.53 7.65 -18.38
C LYS A 132 -15.01 7.31 -18.59
N GLY A 133 -15.62 6.48 -17.74
CA GLY A 133 -17.00 6.03 -17.92
C GLY A 133 -17.42 4.79 -17.13
N VAL A 134 -18.51 4.18 -17.61
CA VAL A 134 -19.00 2.88 -17.16
C VAL A 134 -18.44 1.80 -18.08
N ALA A 135 -17.77 0.80 -17.51
CA ALA A 135 -17.32 -0.37 -18.24
C ALA A 135 -18.48 -1.34 -18.52
N LEU A 136 -18.62 -1.71 -19.79
CA LEU A 136 -19.61 -2.64 -20.31
C LEU A 136 -18.90 -3.73 -21.13
N THR A 137 -19.42 -4.96 -21.05
CA THR A 137 -18.98 -6.10 -21.86
C THR A 137 -20.14 -6.52 -22.77
N ALA A 138 -19.88 -6.66 -24.07
CA ALA A 138 -20.91 -7.05 -25.03
C ALA A 138 -21.64 -8.32 -24.61
N GLY A 139 -22.97 -8.24 -24.56
CA GLY A 139 -23.85 -9.33 -24.19
C GLY A 139 -24.03 -9.57 -22.69
N ALA A 140 -23.21 -8.95 -21.83
CA ALA A 140 -23.35 -9.03 -20.38
C ALA A 140 -24.58 -8.27 -19.88
N ARG A 141 -25.04 -8.63 -18.68
CA ARG A 141 -26.22 -8.05 -18.03
C ARG A 141 -25.83 -7.22 -16.82
N TYR A 142 -26.48 -6.08 -16.69
CA TYR A 142 -26.28 -5.11 -15.64
C TYR A 142 -27.61 -4.85 -14.94
N ASP A 143 -27.65 -5.04 -13.63
CA ASP A 143 -28.83 -4.81 -12.82
C ASP A 143 -28.88 -3.35 -12.38
N PHE A 144 -29.94 -2.68 -12.79
CA PHE A 144 -30.24 -1.31 -12.43
C PHE A 144 -31.18 -1.30 -11.23
N SER A 145 -30.95 -0.39 -10.29
CA SER A 145 -31.94 -0.04 -9.28
C SER A 145 -31.94 1.45 -8.95
N VAL A 146 -33.08 1.94 -8.45
CA VAL A 146 -33.24 3.31 -7.97
C VAL A 146 -34.32 3.36 -6.91
N TRP A 147 -34.10 4.12 -5.84
CA TRP A 147 -35.17 4.53 -4.96
C TRP A 147 -35.83 5.77 -5.54
N ALA A 148 -37.14 5.73 -5.76
CA ALA A 148 -37.86 6.83 -6.39
C ALA A 148 -39.24 7.07 -5.78
N ARG A 149 -39.71 8.31 -5.87
CA ARG A 149 -41.07 8.74 -5.56
C ARG A 149 -41.49 9.90 -6.47
N THR A 150 -42.78 10.05 -6.71
CA THR A 150 -43.30 11.12 -7.57
C THR A 150 -44.58 11.74 -7.01
N GLY A 151 -44.68 13.06 -7.13
CA GLY A 151 -45.91 13.79 -6.84
C GLY A 151 -46.94 13.75 -7.99
N ALA A 152 -46.58 13.18 -9.15
CA ALA A 152 -47.48 13.11 -10.30
C ALA A 152 -48.61 12.08 -10.06
N PRO A 153 -49.90 12.47 -10.13
CA PRO A 153 -51.02 11.57 -9.82
C PRO A 153 -51.09 10.31 -10.71
N ARG A 154 -50.63 10.41 -11.96
CA ARG A 154 -50.59 9.29 -12.92
C ARG A 154 -49.28 8.50 -12.89
N GLY A 155 -48.37 8.86 -11.98
CA GLY A 155 -47.00 8.38 -11.98
C GLY A 155 -46.11 9.05 -13.03
N THR A 156 -44.82 8.73 -12.98
CA THR A 156 -43.80 9.26 -13.89
C THR A 156 -43.09 8.08 -14.57
N ALA A 157 -43.05 8.07 -15.91
CA ALA A 157 -42.26 7.08 -16.63
C ALA A 157 -40.78 7.50 -16.63
N LEU A 158 -39.95 6.66 -16.02
CA LEU A 158 -38.51 6.82 -15.89
C LEU A 158 -37.81 5.98 -16.95
N SER A 159 -37.11 6.63 -17.87
CA SER A 159 -36.28 6.01 -18.90
C SER A 159 -34.84 5.91 -18.42
N VAL A 160 -34.27 4.71 -18.55
CA VAL A 160 -32.90 4.38 -18.15
C VAL A 160 -32.15 3.89 -19.37
N THR A 161 -31.04 4.55 -19.72
CA THR A 161 -30.30 4.26 -20.96
C THR A 161 -28.80 4.22 -20.73
N LEU A 162 -28.13 3.26 -21.36
CA LEU A 162 -26.69 3.25 -21.54
C LEU A 162 -26.37 3.75 -22.95
N HIS A 163 -25.43 4.68 -23.06
CA HIS A 163 -25.04 5.28 -24.34
C HIS A 163 -23.54 5.62 -24.33
N ASP A 164 -22.94 5.75 -25.52
CA ASP A 164 -21.57 6.23 -25.66
C ASP A 164 -21.50 7.77 -25.67
N ALA A 165 -20.29 8.32 -25.84
CA ALA A 165 -20.06 9.76 -25.85
C ALA A 165 -20.78 10.50 -27.01
N ALA A 166 -21.12 9.81 -28.10
CA ALA A 166 -21.88 10.37 -29.21
C ALA A 166 -23.40 10.33 -28.97
N GLY A 167 -23.85 9.69 -27.89
CA GLY A 167 -25.27 9.50 -27.58
C GLY A 167 -25.87 8.23 -28.17
N GLU A 168 -25.06 7.38 -28.82
CA GLU A 168 -25.57 6.16 -29.44
C GLU A 168 -25.88 5.09 -28.37
N PRO A 169 -27.03 4.41 -28.46
CA PRO A 169 -27.45 3.45 -27.45
C PRO A 169 -26.50 2.24 -27.38
N LEU A 170 -26.17 1.85 -26.15
CA LEU A 170 -25.34 0.68 -25.83
C LEU A 170 -26.16 -0.48 -25.23
N ALA A 171 -27.45 -0.27 -24.99
CA ALA A 171 -28.39 -1.28 -24.54
C ALA A 171 -29.81 -0.88 -24.97
N ALA A 172 -30.73 -1.84 -25.02
CA ALA A 172 -32.15 -1.50 -25.13
C ALA A 172 -32.59 -0.66 -23.90
N PRO A 173 -33.34 0.44 -24.11
CA PRO A 173 -33.75 1.31 -23.01
C PRO A 173 -34.67 0.56 -22.03
N LEU A 174 -34.45 0.77 -20.73
CA LEU A 174 -35.32 0.27 -19.66
C LEU A 174 -36.31 1.38 -19.29
N THR A 175 -37.59 1.05 -19.17
CA THR A 175 -38.63 1.97 -18.67
C THR A 175 -39.25 1.43 -17.39
N VAL A 176 -39.32 2.29 -16.37
CA VAL A 176 -39.94 2.02 -15.07
C VAL A 176 -41.04 3.04 -14.82
N ILE A 177 -42.19 2.63 -14.28
CA ILE A 177 -43.25 3.56 -13.89
C ILE A 177 -43.17 3.84 -12.38
N VAL A 178 -42.69 5.02 -12.01
CA VAL A 178 -42.64 5.48 -10.62
C VAL A 178 -44.04 5.90 -10.18
N ARG A 179 -44.53 5.38 -9.06
CA ARG A 179 -45.88 5.62 -8.55
C ARG A 179 -45.86 6.10 -7.10
N GLY A 180 -46.68 7.11 -6.83
CA GLY A 180 -46.94 7.61 -5.50
C GLY A 180 -45.76 8.38 -4.89
N ASP A 181 -46.08 9.13 -3.85
CA ASP A 181 -45.12 9.99 -3.16
C ASP A 181 -44.57 9.31 -1.90
N LYS A 182 -44.17 8.03 -2.05
CA LYS A 182 -43.48 7.25 -1.02
C LYS A 182 -42.25 6.59 -1.67
N TRP A 183 -41.11 6.69 -1.00
CA TRP A 183 -39.88 6.03 -1.46
C TRP A 183 -40.12 4.55 -1.67
N THR A 184 -39.88 4.11 -2.91
CA THR A 184 -40.01 2.72 -3.34
C THR A 184 -38.81 2.39 -4.19
N GLN A 185 -38.21 1.21 -3.99
CA GLN A 185 -37.13 0.74 -4.84
C GLN A 185 -37.71 0.15 -6.14
N TYR A 186 -37.20 0.60 -7.27
CA TYR A 186 -37.48 0.05 -8.58
C TYR A 186 -36.24 -0.62 -9.15
N LYS A 187 -36.42 -1.70 -9.90
CA LYS A 187 -35.35 -2.52 -10.44
C LYS A 187 -35.59 -2.84 -11.92
N GLY A 188 -34.52 -3.14 -12.65
CA GLY A 188 -34.58 -3.70 -13.99
C GLY A 188 -33.20 -4.14 -14.44
N THR A 189 -33.10 -4.62 -15.68
CA THR A 189 -31.84 -5.16 -16.21
C THR A 189 -31.61 -4.64 -17.61
N LEU A 190 -30.38 -4.20 -17.86
CA LEU A 190 -29.88 -3.77 -19.15
C LEU A 190 -28.94 -4.85 -19.69
N ARG A 191 -29.01 -5.13 -20.99
CA ARG A 191 -28.04 -6.01 -21.67
C ARG A 191 -27.19 -5.17 -22.62
N ALA A 192 -25.88 -5.14 -22.39
CA ALA A 192 -24.97 -4.38 -23.23
C ALA A 192 -24.89 -4.97 -24.64
N ALA A 193 -24.88 -4.11 -25.65
CA ALA A 193 -24.77 -4.47 -27.06
C ALA A 193 -23.31 -4.44 -27.56
N ARG A 194 -22.46 -3.63 -26.92
CA ARG A 194 -21.03 -3.45 -27.26
C ARG A 194 -20.18 -3.41 -26.01
N THR A 195 -18.91 -3.79 -26.14
CA THR A 195 -17.89 -3.61 -25.10
C THR A 195 -17.34 -2.18 -25.16
N THR A 196 -17.19 -1.52 -24.01
CA THR A 196 -16.59 -0.17 -23.87
C THR A 196 -16.28 0.12 -22.40
N ASP A 197 -15.28 0.95 -22.11
CA ASP A 197 -14.94 1.49 -20.80
C ASP A 197 -15.52 2.89 -20.53
N ALA A 198 -16.19 3.47 -21.54
CA ALA A 198 -16.55 4.87 -21.61
C ALA A 198 -18.07 5.13 -21.72
N ALA A 199 -18.90 4.16 -21.32
CA ALA A 199 -20.36 4.35 -21.36
C ALA A 199 -20.85 5.42 -20.37
N ARG A 200 -22.07 5.89 -20.58
CA ARG A 200 -22.79 6.82 -19.70
C ARG A 200 -24.17 6.28 -19.36
N LEU A 201 -24.57 6.42 -18.10
CA LEU A 201 -25.91 6.04 -17.63
C LEU A 201 -26.79 7.29 -17.55
N SER A 202 -27.92 7.31 -18.27
CA SER A 202 -28.93 8.36 -18.10
C SER A 202 -30.19 7.86 -17.45
N VAL A 203 -30.76 8.69 -16.58
CA VAL A 203 -32.02 8.44 -15.87
C VAL A 203 -32.91 9.68 -16.06
N ARG A 204 -33.98 9.56 -16.85
CA ARG A 204 -34.81 10.70 -17.29
C ARG A 204 -36.30 10.41 -17.14
N GLY A 205 -37.03 11.33 -16.51
CA GLY A 205 -38.48 11.26 -16.36
C GLY A 205 -39.23 11.96 -17.50
N SER A 206 -40.39 11.43 -17.87
CA SER A 206 -41.35 12.10 -18.77
C SER A 206 -42.45 12.84 -18.02
N GLY A 207 -43.24 13.63 -18.75
CA GLY A 207 -44.39 14.34 -18.18
C GLY A 207 -44.01 15.52 -17.29
N THR A 208 -44.95 15.95 -16.45
CA THR A 208 -44.79 17.12 -15.58
C THR A 208 -44.90 16.77 -14.11
N GLY A 209 -44.34 17.62 -13.24
CA GLY A 209 -44.40 17.48 -11.78
C GLY A 209 -43.05 17.12 -11.17
N THR A 210 -43.03 16.84 -9.87
CA THR A 210 -41.79 16.57 -9.13
C THR A 210 -41.53 15.07 -9.02
N LEU A 211 -40.39 14.64 -9.55
CA LEU A 211 -39.82 13.30 -9.40
C LEU A 211 -38.61 13.39 -8.46
N ARG A 212 -38.47 12.44 -7.54
CA ARG A 212 -37.32 12.36 -6.62
C ARG A 212 -36.63 11.01 -6.80
N LEU A 213 -35.31 11.04 -6.87
CA LEU A 213 -34.45 9.89 -7.11
C LEU A 213 -33.36 9.84 -6.03
N ASP A 214 -33.01 8.64 -5.62
CA ASP A 214 -31.96 8.37 -4.65
C ASP A 214 -31.40 6.96 -4.92
N MET A 215 -30.18 6.68 -4.45
CA MET A 215 -29.55 5.36 -4.53
C MET A 215 -29.63 4.73 -5.93
N VAL A 216 -29.25 5.50 -6.96
CA VAL A 216 -29.21 5.05 -8.35
C VAL A 216 -28.01 4.12 -8.53
N SER A 217 -28.24 2.85 -8.83
CA SER A 217 -27.20 1.84 -8.89
C SER A 217 -27.22 1.08 -10.21
N LEU A 218 -26.03 0.72 -10.70
CA LEU A 218 -25.85 -0.16 -11.84
C LEU A 218 -24.73 -1.16 -11.52
N PHE A 219 -25.10 -2.42 -11.33
CA PHE A 219 -24.17 -3.48 -10.97
C PHE A 219 -24.02 -4.50 -12.12
N PRO A 220 -22.80 -4.97 -12.43
CA PRO A 220 -22.64 -6.15 -13.27
C PRO A 220 -23.23 -7.37 -12.55
N ARG A 221 -23.87 -8.27 -13.30
CA ARG A 221 -24.28 -9.58 -12.75
C ARG A 221 -23.10 -10.54 -12.55
N ASP A 222 -22.04 -10.37 -13.33
CA ASP A 222 -20.82 -11.18 -13.23
C ASP A 222 -19.89 -10.59 -12.17
N THR A 223 -20.30 -10.69 -10.91
CA THR A 223 -19.44 -10.38 -9.76
C THR A 223 -18.64 -11.61 -9.36
N PHE A 224 -17.54 -11.41 -8.64
CA PHE A 224 -16.78 -12.52 -8.07
C PHE A 224 -17.68 -13.45 -7.26
N ARG A 225 -17.62 -14.76 -7.57
CA ARG A 225 -18.48 -15.82 -7.01
C ARG A 225 -20.00 -15.56 -7.15
N GLY A 226 -20.42 -14.65 -8.03
CA GLY A 226 -21.82 -14.29 -8.22
C GLY A 226 -22.46 -13.63 -7.00
N ARG A 227 -21.67 -13.03 -6.10
CA ARG A 227 -22.20 -12.38 -4.89
C ARG A 227 -23.01 -11.11 -5.24
N PRO A 228 -24.25 -10.96 -4.76
CA PRO A 228 -24.98 -9.69 -4.89
C PRO A 228 -24.27 -8.59 -4.09
N ASN A 229 -24.28 -7.34 -4.56
CA ASN A 229 -23.47 -6.26 -3.96
C ASN A 229 -21.97 -6.62 -3.87
N GLY A 230 -21.51 -7.53 -4.74
CA GLY A 230 -20.22 -8.17 -4.62
C GLY A 230 -19.08 -7.41 -5.29
N LEU A 231 -17.99 -8.14 -5.48
CA LEU A 231 -16.73 -7.58 -5.91
C LEU A 231 -16.54 -7.65 -7.43
N ARG A 232 -15.79 -6.68 -7.95
CA ARG A 232 -15.32 -6.66 -9.33
C ARG A 232 -14.44 -7.88 -9.58
N ARG A 233 -14.81 -8.65 -10.60
CA ARG A 233 -14.35 -10.03 -10.76
C ARG A 233 -12.86 -10.16 -11.04
N ASP A 234 -12.30 -9.39 -11.96
CA ASP A 234 -10.89 -9.47 -12.36
C ASP A 234 -9.94 -9.13 -11.20
N LEU A 235 -10.26 -8.08 -10.42
CA LEU A 235 -9.50 -7.71 -9.22
C LEU A 235 -9.57 -8.80 -8.15
N ALA A 236 -10.77 -9.29 -7.83
CA ALA A 236 -10.95 -10.33 -6.83
C ALA A 236 -10.28 -11.67 -7.24
N GLU A 237 -10.32 -12.04 -8.53
CA GLU A 237 -9.62 -13.22 -9.05
C GLU A 237 -8.10 -13.06 -8.98
N LYS A 238 -7.57 -11.85 -9.24
CA LYS A 238 -6.14 -11.58 -9.14
C LYS A 238 -5.65 -11.65 -7.69
N ILE A 239 -6.43 -11.15 -6.73
CA ILE A 239 -6.17 -11.32 -5.30
C ILE A 239 -6.27 -12.80 -4.90
N ALA A 240 -7.32 -13.51 -5.31
CA ALA A 240 -7.50 -14.94 -5.01
C ALA A 240 -6.35 -15.80 -5.55
N ALA A 241 -5.75 -15.42 -6.69
CA ALA A 241 -4.61 -16.11 -7.27
C ALA A 241 -3.32 -16.01 -6.46
N LEU A 242 -3.23 -15.07 -5.50
CA LEU A 242 -2.17 -15.00 -4.51
C LEU A 242 -2.29 -16.13 -3.46
N LYS A 243 -3.49 -16.66 -3.25
CA LYS A 243 -3.86 -17.58 -2.15
C LYS A 243 -3.48 -17.02 -0.77
N PRO A 244 -3.98 -15.84 -0.39
CA PRO A 244 -3.66 -15.25 0.89
C PRO A 244 -4.22 -16.10 2.04
N GLY A 245 -3.44 -16.28 3.10
CA GLY A 245 -3.90 -16.91 4.33
C GLY A 245 -4.72 -15.99 5.22
N PHE A 246 -4.61 -14.67 5.03
CA PHE A 246 -5.44 -13.67 5.70
C PHE A 246 -5.72 -12.44 4.82
N VAL A 247 -6.77 -11.70 5.18
CA VAL A 247 -7.09 -10.37 4.63
C VAL A 247 -7.16 -9.37 5.79
N ARG A 248 -6.21 -8.43 5.86
CA ARG A 248 -6.23 -7.28 6.78
C ARG A 248 -7.11 -6.17 6.21
N PHE A 249 -8.15 -5.75 6.93
CA PHE A 249 -9.10 -4.73 6.48
C PHE A 249 -9.71 -3.98 7.67
N PRO A 250 -10.41 -2.84 7.50
CA PRO A 250 -10.44 -1.99 6.31
C PRO A 250 -9.19 -1.08 6.27
N GLY A 251 -8.10 -1.53 6.90
CA GLY A 251 -7.10 -0.77 7.65
C GLY A 251 -6.41 0.40 6.97
N GLY A 252 -5.14 0.57 7.32
CA GLY A 252 -4.38 1.78 7.05
C GLY A 252 -4.98 2.99 7.75
N CYS A 253 -4.75 4.16 7.16
CA CYS A 253 -5.12 5.43 7.76
C CYS A 253 -6.63 5.61 8.02
N LEU A 254 -7.48 4.77 7.43
CA LEU A 254 -8.94 4.87 7.57
C LEU A 254 -9.43 4.64 9.00
N VAL A 255 -8.72 3.88 9.82
CA VAL A 255 -9.16 3.53 11.19
C VAL A 255 -8.64 4.49 12.25
N ASN A 256 -7.57 5.24 11.97
CA ASN A 256 -6.87 6.09 12.94
C ASN A 256 -6.80 7.56 12.48
N THR A 257 -7.73 8.04 11.64
CA THR A 257 -7.79 9.45 11.24
C THR A 257 -9.17 10.04 11.48
N ASN A 258 -9.19 11.37 11.53
CA ASN A 258 -10.38 12.21 11.70
C ASN A 258 -11.11 11.99 13.04
N SER A 259 -12.39 12.35 13.10
CA SER A 259 -13.18 12.27 14.34
C SER A 259 -13.51 10.83 14.72
N MET A 260 -13.66 10.57 16.03
CA MET A 260 -14.06 9.27 16.58
C MET A 260 -15.58 9.18 16.81
N ALA A 261 -16.33 10.23 16.47
CA ALA A 261 -17.77 10.34 16.70
C ALA A 261 -18.61 9.40 15.80
N GLY A 262 -19.87 9.17 16.20
CA GLY A 262 -20.85 8.43 15.40
C GLY A 262 -21.46 9.28 14.27
N TYR A 263 -22.29 8.67 13.42
CA TYR A 263 -23.11 9.39 12.44
C TYR A 263 -24.53 9.54 12.96
N ASP A 264 -24.77 10.58 13.75
CA ASP A 264 -26.04 10.79 14.41
C ASP A 264 -26.30 12.28 14.67
N ALA A 265 -27.48 12.58 15.19
CA ALA A 265 -27.85 13.96 15.52
C ALA A 265 -26.93 14.61 16.57
N ALA A 266 -26.33 13.83 17.48
CA ALA A 266 -25.46 14.35 18.53
C ALA A 266 -24.10 14.81 17.97
N SER A 267 -23.58 14.14 16.95
CA SER A 267 -22.41 14.61 16.19
C SER A 267 -22.75 15.64 15.11
N ASN A 268 -24.03 16.01 14.98
CA ASN A 268 -24.54 16.76 13.82
C ASN A 268 -24.19 16.09 12.49
N TRP A 269 -24.25 14.74 12.45
CA TRP A 269 -23.97 13.92 11.28
C TRP A 269 -22.61 14.24 10.66
N GLU A 270 -21.59 14.32 11.52
CA GLU A 270 -20.23 14.68 11.15
C GLU A 270 -19.70 13.79 10.00
N ARG A 271 -19.01 14.44 9.06
CA ARG A 271 -18.22 13.82 7.98
C ARG A 271 -16.75 13.88 8.36
N ALA A 272 -15.91 13.05 7.74
CA ALA A 272 -14.52 12.86 8.16
C ALA A 272 -14.46 12.26 9.57
N ARG A 273 -14.72 10.96 9.61
CA ARG A 273 -14.66 10.15 10.83
C ARG A 273 -13.76 8.95 10.59
N SER A 274 -13.21 8.35 11.64
CA SER A 274 -12.59 7.03 11.55
C SER A 274 -13.61 5.98 11.11
N TYR A 275 -13.14 4.95 10.42
CA TYR A 275 -13.99 3.91 9.84
C TYR A 275 -14.78 3.13 10.92
N GLN A 276 -16.10 3.33 10.99
CA GLN A 276 -16.98 2.67 11.97
C GLN A 276 -17.66 1.44 11.34
N TRP A 277 -17.34 0.23 11.79
CA TRP A 277 -17.85 -0.99 11.15
C TRP A 277 -19.40 -1.07 11.14
N LYS A 278 -20.06 -0.59 12.20
CA LYS A 278 -21.53 -0.57 12.31
C LYS A 278 -22.19 0.33 11.26
N ASP A 279 -21.48 1.32 10.73
CA ASP A 279 -21.97 2.16 9.65
C ASP A 279 -21.99 1.43 8.28
N THR A 280 -21.42 0.22 8.22
CA THR A 280 -21.14 -0.51 6.97
C THR A 280 -21.92 -1.82 6.79
N VAL A 281 -22.79 -2.17 7.73
CA VAL A 281 -23.61 -3.39 7.67
C VAL A 281 -25.10 -3.06 7.51
N GLY A 282 -25.89 -4.04 7.09
CA GLY A 282 -27.31 -3.86 6.78
C GLY A 282 -27.56 -3.29 5.38
N PRO A 283 -28.81 -2.84 5.10
CA PRO A 283 -29.21 -2.30 3.81
C PRO A 283 -28.36 -1.11 3.39
N ILE A 284 -27.97 -1.08 2.12
CA ILE A 284 -27.02 -0.12 1.56
C ILE A 284 -27.53 1.32 1.70
N GLU A 285 -28.83 1.55 1.53
CA GLU A 285 -29.45 2.87 1.71
C GLU A 285 -29.49 3.39 3.15
N THR A 286 -29.05 2.59 4.12
CA THR A 286 -28.91 2.97 5.53
C THR A 286 -27.46 3.12 5.98
N ARG A 287 -26.49 2.87 5.07
CA ARG A 287 -25.06 3.01 5.33
C ARG A 287 -24.68 4.48 5.11
N ALA A 288 -24.22 5.14 6.17
CA ALA A 288 -23.86 6.54 6.12
C ALA A 288 -22.52 6.70 5.42
N THR A 289 -22.47 7.43 4.31
CA THR A 289 -21.22 7.68 3.60
C THR A 289 -20.25 8.49 4.47
N ASN A 290 -18.96 8.45 4.16
CA ASN A 290 -17.92 9.15 4.95
C ASN A 290 -16.90 9.83 4.03
N ALA A 291 -16.17 10.80 4.58
CA ALA A 291 -14.99 11.32 3.90
C ALA A 291 -13.86 10.31 4.02
N ASN A 292 -13.24 9.98 2.91
CA ASN A 292 -12.02 9.18 2.85
C ASN A 292 -10.83 10.09 3.16
N PHE A 293 -9.95 9.67 4.07
CA PHE A 293 -8.71 10.38 4.39
C PHE A 293 -7.84 10.66 3.14
N TRP A 294 -7.90 9.78 2.15
CA TRP A 294 -7.18 9.91 0.87
C TRP A 294 -7.82 10.89 -0.12
N GLY A 295 -8.73 11.76 0.34
CA GLY A 295 -9.24 12.90 -0.43
C GLY A 295 -10.42 12.60 -1.35
N TYR A 296 -11.27 11.63 -0.99
CA TYR A 296 -12.49 11.30 -1.73
C TYR A 296 -13.63 10.83 -0.80
N ASN A 297 -14.70 10.25 -1.35
CA ASN A 297 -15.87 9.78 -0.58
C ASN A 297 -15.87 8.25 -0.43
N GLN A 298 -16.29 7.75 0.72
CA GLN A 298 -16.53 6.33 0.97
C GLN A 298 -18.03 6.05 1.01
N SER A 299 -18.52 5.21 0.11
CA SER A 299 -19.92 4.85 0.02
C SER A 299 -20.34 3.81 1.07
N TYR A 300 -19.37 3.09 1.63
CA TYR A 300 -19.57 1.88 2.46
C TYR A 300 -20.43 0.81 1.79
N GLY A 301 -20.48 0.81 0.46
CA GLY A 301 -21.06 -0.27 -0.32
C GLY A 301 -20.28 -1.58 -0.17
N LEU A 302 -18.94 -1.47 -0.10
CA LEU A 302 -18.04 -2.51 0.39
C LEU A 302 -17.76 -2.25 1.87
N GLY A 303 -18.45 -3.00 2.73
CA GLY A 303 -18.37 -2.91 4.19
C GLY A 303 -17.83 -4.18 4.84
N TYR A 304 -17.93 -4.25 6.16
CA TYR A 304 -17.39 -5.38 6.93
C TYR A 304 -17.98 -6.73 6.53
N PHE A 305 -19.29 -6.81 6.26
CA PHE A 305 -19.91 -8.05 5.79
C PHE A 305 -19.29 -8.52 4.47
N GLU A 306 -19.11 -7.61 3.51
CA GLU A 306 -18.52 -7.94 2.22
C GLU A 306 -17.04 -8.32 2.34
N TYR A 307 -16.26 -7.70 3.25
CA TYR A 307 -14.88 -8.12 3.55
C TYR A 307 -14.81 -9.51 4.18
N PHE A 308 -15.67 -9.81 5.16
CA PHE A 308 -15.75 -11.15 5.76
C PHE A 308 -16.12 -12.22 4.73
N GLN A 309 -17.12 -11.94 3.89
CA GLN A 309 -17.53 -12.84 2.83
C GLN A 309 -16.42 -13.04 1.80
N PHE A 310 -15.66 -12.00 1.47
CA PHE A 310 -14.52 -12.12 0.56
C PHE A 310 -13.40 -12.98 1.13
N ALA A 311 -13.04 -12.77 2.40
CA ALA A 311 -12.05 -13.62 3.09
C ALA A 311 -12.47 -15.09 3.06
N GLU A 312 -13.75 -15.38 3.35
CA GLU A 312 -14.31 -16.74 3.24
C GLU A 312 -14.25 -17.30 1.82
N ASP A 313 -14.62 -16.50 0.80
CA ASP A 313 -14.68 -16.90 -0.62
C ASP A 313 -13.32 -17.29 -1.22
N ILE A 314 -12.22 -16.79 -0.62
CA ILE A 314 -10.84 -17.10 -1.01
C ILE A 314 -10.12 -18.01 -0.02
N GLY A 315 -10.80 -18.46 1.05
CA GLY A 315 -10.24 -19.35 2.07
C GLY A 315 -9.29 -18.69 3.06
N ALA A 316 -9.32 -17.37 3.17
CA ALA A 316 -8.47 -16.58 4.05
C ALA A 316 -9.13 -16.32 5.42
N MET A 317 -8.30 -16.07 6.42
CA MET A 317 -8.72 -15.52 7.70
C MET A 317 -9.04 -14.02 7.59
N PRO A 318 -10.22 -13.54 8.00
CA PRO A 318 -10.47 -12.12 8.16
C PRO A 318 -9.68 -11.54 9.34
N LEU A 319 -9.01 -10.41 9.15
CA LEU A 319 -8.28 -9.67 10.17
C LEU A 319 -8.77 -8.20 10.17
N PRO A 320 -9.86 -7.89 10.90
CA PRO A 320 -10.35 -6.53 11.04
C PRO A 320 -9.43 -5.67 11.93
N VAL A 321 -9.22 -4.41 11.54
CA VAL A 321 -8.49 -3.37 12.28
C VAL A 321 -9.50 -2.33 12.81
N LEU A 322 -9.42 -2.03 14.10
CA LEU A 322 -10.39 -1.18 14.82
C LEU A 322 -9.76 0.13 15.32
N PRO A 323 -10.51 1.26 15.35
CA PRO A 323 -10.02 2.53 15.90
C PRO A 323 -9.63 2.44 17.38
N ALA A 324 -8.43 2.93 17.73
CA ALA A 324 -7.92 2.98 19.10
C ALA A 324 -8.13 4.34 19.79
N LEU A 325 -8.88 5.27 19.18
CA LEU A 325 -9.11 6.65 19.65
C LEU A 325 -7.84 7.52 19.76
N VAL A 326 -6.75 7.08 19.15
CA VAL A 326 -5.54 7.87 18.97
C VAL A 326 -5.32 7.96 17.47
N THR A 327 -5.22 9.18 16.95
CA THR A 327 -5.04 9.37 15.51
C THR A 327 -3.57 9.27 15.11
N GLY A 328 -3.31 8.68 13.94
CA GLY A 328 -2.00 8.60 13.29
C GLY A 328 -1.99 9.35 11.96
N CYS A 329 -1.18 8.89 11.01
CA CYS A 329 -1.08 9.42 9.64
C CYS A 329 -0.96 10.96 9.57
N GLY A 330 -0.13 11.53 10.44
CA GLY A 330 0.14 12.97 10.51
C GLY A 330 -0.84 13.80 11.35
N GLN A 331 -1.89 13.21 11.93
CA GLN A 331 -2.83 13.93 12.81
C GLN A 331 -2.39 13.92 14.28
N ASN A 332 -1.94 12.77 14.79
CA ASN A 332 -1.28 12.59 16.10
C ASN A 332 -2.05 13.20 17.30
N ARG A 333 -3.33 12.84 17.47
CA ARG A 333 -4.20 13.32 18.57
C ARG A 333 -4.76 12.15 19.38
N ALA A 334 -4.62 12.20 20.70
CA ALA A 334 -5.29 11.27 21.59
C ALA A 334 -6.66 11.83 22.02
N THR A 335 -7.74 11.08 21.79
CA THR A 335 -9.09 11.46 22.26
C THR A 335 -9.29 10.99 23.69
N ASN A 336 -9.38 11.92 24.63
CA ASN A 336 -9.62 11.62 26.04
C ASN A 336 -11.13 11.75 26.39
N ASP A 337 -11.93 10.78 25.94
CA ASP A 337 -13.36 10.68 26.23
C ASP A 337 -13.71 9.25 26.67
N GLU A 338 -14.01 9.08 27.96
CA GLU A 338 -14.36 7.78 28.56
C GLU A 338 -15.67 7.19 28.04
N ALA A 339 -16.64 8.01 27.64
CA ALA A 339 -17.89 7.50 27.06
C ALA A 339 -17.63 6.97 25.66
N LEU A 340 -16.83 7.69 24.87
CA LEU A 340 -16.45 7.27 23.54
C LEU A 340 -15.58 6.02 23.56
N LEU A 341 -14.59 5.95 24.46
CA LEU A 341 -13.74 4.76 24.62
C LEU A 341 -14.57 3.53 24.98
N ARG A 342 -15.51 3.65 25.94
CA ARG A 342 -16.42 2.55 26.27
C ARG A 342 -17.29 2.13 25.08
N ARG A 343 -17.77 3.08 24.28
CA ARG A 343 -18.56 2.78 23.07
C ARG A 343 -17.73 1.96 22.09
N HIS A 344 -16.51 2.38 21.77
CA HIS A 344 -15.66 1.67 20.81
C HIS A 344 -15.20 0.30 21.32
N ILE A 345 -14.95 0.16 22.62
CA ILE A 345 -14.70 -1.17 23.23
C ILE A 345 -15.93 -2.07 23.03
N GLN A 346 -17.14 -1.57 23.27
CA GLN A 346 -18.36 -2.33 23.00
C GLN A 346 -18.52 -2.62 21.50
N ASP A 347 -18.18 -1.67 20.62
CA ASP A 347 -18.22 -1.88 19.17
C ASP A 347 -17.27 -3.01 18.74
N ALA A 348 -16.11 -3.18 19.40
CA ALA A 348 -15.20 -4.30 19.17
C ALA A 348 -15.79 -5.66 19.59
N LEU A 349 -16.42 -5.72 20.77
CA LEU A 349 -17.12 -6.92 21.24
C LEU A 349 -18.29 -7.29 20.33
N ASP A 350 -19.06 -6.28 19.91
CA ASP A 350 -20.19 -6.42 19.00
C ASP A 350 -19.75 -6.90 17.60
N LEU A 351 -18.56 -6.50 17.13
CA LEU A 351 -17.99 -7.02 15.88
C LEU A 351 -17.66 -8.51 16.01
N ILE A 352 -17.09 -8.92 17.15
CA ILE A 352 -16.79 -10.33 17.40
C ILE A 352 -18.10 -11.14 17.50
N GLU A 353 -19.15 -10.61 18.14
CA GLU A 353 -20.49 -11.22 18.14
C GLU A 353 -21.10 -11.26 16.73
N PHE A 354 -20.96 -10.20 15.93
CA PHE A 354 -21.38 -10.18 14.53
C PHE A 354 -20.74 -11.31 13.74
N ALA A 355 -19.44 -11.50 13.90
CA ALA A 355 -18.68 -12.51 13.16
C ALA A 355 -18.95 -13.93 13.67
N THR A 356 -19.00 -14.13 14.99
CA THR A 356 -18.92 -15.47 15.60
C THR A 356 -20.16 -15.91 16.37
N GLY A 357 -21.04 -14.97 16.73
CA GLY A 357 -22.20 -15.20 17.59
C GLY A 357 -23.30 -16.03 16.91
N PRO A 358 -24.17 -16.68 17.70
CA PRO A 358 -25.31 -17.42 17.18
C PRO A 358 -26.34 -16.48 16.56
N THR A 359 -27.19 -16.99 15.67
CA THR A 359 -28.25 -16.21 15.02
C THR A 359 -29.30 -15.65 15.97
N THR A 360 -29.32 -16.09 17.23
CA THR A 360 -30.18 -15.57 18.31
C THR A 360 -29.58 -14.40 19.08
N SER A 361 -28.28 -14.12 18.89
CA SER A 361 -27.62 -12.94 19.45
C SER A 361 -27.98 -11.68 18.65
N THR A 362 -27.74 -10.50 19.22
CA THR A 362 -28.07 -9.23 18.55
C THR A 362 -27.34 -9.12 17.22
N TRP A 363 -26.02 -9.28 17.22
CA TRP A 363 -25.23 -9.07 16.01
C TRP A 363 -25.14 -10.31 15.12
N GLY A 364 -25.22 -11.52 15.68
CA GLY A 364 -25.37 -12.73 14.87
C GLY A 364 -26.70 -12.77 14.09
N ALA A 365 -27.78 -12.19 14.62
CA ALA A 365 -29.03 -12.02 13.90
C ALA A 365 -28.89 -11.04 12.72
N VAL A 366 -28.11 -9.96 12.87
CA VAL A 366 -27.81 -9.04 11.78
C VAL A 366 -27.06 -9.77 10.66
N ARG A 367 -25.98 -10.50 10.99
CA ARG A 367 -25.23 -11.33 10.02
C ARG A 367 -26.16 -12.30 9.28
N ALA A 368 -27.01 -13.02 10.00
CA ALA A 368 -27.98 -13.95 9.43
C ALA A 368 -28.98 -13.25 8.49
N SER A 369 -29.49 -12.08 8.87
CA SER A 369 -30.41 -11.29 8.04
C SER A 369 -29.78 -10.78 6.74
N MET A 370 -28.46 -10.61 6.73
CA MET A 370 -27.68 -10.29 5.53
C MET A 370 -27.41 -11.51 4.64
N GLY A 371 -27.95 -12.68 4.99
CA GLY A 371 -27.87 -13.90 4.19
C GLY A 371 -26.74 -14.86 4.58
N HIS A 372 -26.09 -14.65 5.73
CA HIS A 372 -25.02 -15.52 6.22
C HIS A 372 -25.29 -15.95 7.68
N PRO A 373 -26.05 -17.03 7.91
CA PRO A 373 -26.37 -17.48 9.27
C PRO A 373 -25.17 -18.11 9.99
N GLU A 374 -24.18 -18.64 9.25
CA GLU A 374 -23.04 -19.33 9.84
C GLU A 374 -22.00 -18.36 10.40
N PRO A 375 -21.27 -18.71 11.47
CA PRO A 375 -20.14 -17.92 11.94
C PRO A 375 -19.01 -17.80 10.90
N PHE A 376 -18.41 -16.61 10.77
CA PHE A 376 -17.15 -16.43 10.06
C PHE A 376 -15.95 -16.95 10.88
N ARG A 377 -14.86 -17.34 10.21
CA ARG A 377 -13.61 -17.81 10.85
C ARG A 377 -12.75 -16.65 11.38
N LEU A 378 -13.27 -15.89 12.35
CA LEU A 378 -12.51 -14.81 13.01
C LEU A 378 -11.64 -15.39 14.14
N THR A 379 -10.33 -15.14 14.07
CA THR A 379 -9.38 -15.56 15.14
C THR A 379 -8.49 -14.42 15.64
N HIS A 380 -8.36 -13.34 14.87
CA HIS A 380 -7.53 -12.20 15.20
C HIS A 380 -8.31 -10.90 15.01
N VAL A 381 -8.03 -9.90 15.84
CA VAL A 381 -8.45 -8.51 15.64
C VAL A 381 -7.25 -7.60 15.94
N ALA A 382 -7.07 -6.53 15.17
CA ALA A 382 -6.08 -5.50 15.47
C ALA A 382 -6.77 -4.25 16.04
N VAL A 383 -6.14 -3.61 17.02
CA VAL A 383 -6.63 -2.38 17.64
C VAL A 383 -5.61 -1.28 17.44
N GLY A 384 -5.98 -0.28 16.64
CA GLY A 384 -5.10 0.80 16.18
C GLY A 384 -4.34 0.47 14.89
N ASN A 385 -3.74 1.51 14.32
CA ASN A 385 -2.88 1.47 13.15
C ASN A 385 -1.81 2.56 13.32
N GLU A 386 -0.52 2.23 13.26
CA GLU A 386 0.58 3.21 13.19
C GLU A 386 0.50 4.43 14.15
N GLU A 387 0.14 4.25 15.41
CA GLU A 387 -0.01 5.37 16.33
C GLU A 387 1.35 5.98 16.76
N ASN A 388 1.53 7.28 16.51
CA ASN A 388 2.74 8.03 16.87
C ASN A 388 2.78 8.54 18.33
N LEU A 389 1.74 8.28 19.12
CA LEU A 389 1.65 8.66 20.53
C LEU A 389 1.70 7.40 21.40
N PRO A 390 2.88 6.83 21.63
CA PRO A 390 3.02 5.44 22.07
C PRO A 390 2.33 5.17 23.41
N ASP A 391 2.54 6.02 24.43
CA ASP A 391 1.95 5.82 25.75
C ASP A 391 0.42 6.03 25.76
N ALA A 392 -0.09 6.99 24.98
CA ALA A 392 -1.52 7.25 24.89
C ALA A 392 -2.25 6.12 24.16
N TYR A 393 -1.70 5.66 23.04
CA TYR A 393 -2.21 4.50 22.31
C TYR A 393 -2.23 3.28 23.20
N PHE A 394 -1.11 2.97 23.86
CA PHE A 394 -0.99 1.75 24.63
C PHE A 394 -1.94 1.70 25.83
N ALA A 395 -2.20 2.86 26.47
CA ALA A 395 -3.19 2.97 27.52
C ALA A 395 -4.62 2.61 27.04
N HIS A 396 -5.01 3.03 25.83
CA HIS A 396 -6.28 2.63 25.24
C HIS A 396 -6.27 1.16 24.82
N PHE A 397 -5.23 0.71 24.10
CA PHE A 397 -5.06 -0.66 23.64
C PHE A 397 -5.24 -1.68 24.77
N GLN A 398 -4.63 -1.45 25.94
CA GLN A 398 -4.78 -2.34 27.10
C GLN A 398 -6.24 -2.49 27.56
N ARG A 399 -7.05 -1.44 27.46
CA ARG A 399 -8.47 -1.49 27.85
C ARG A 399 -9.32 -2.24 26.83
N PHE A 400 -9.03 -2.10 25.54
CA PHE A 400 -9.64 -2.95 24.49
C PHE A 400 -9.26 -4.41 24.68
N ARG A 401 -7.96 -4.69 24.78
CA ARG A 401 -7.43 -6.05 24.94
C ARG A 401 -8.04 -6.75 26.16
N ALA A 402 -8.05 -6.10 27.32
CA ALA A 402 -8.62 -6.68 28.53
C ALA A 402 -10.11 -7.01 28.38
N ALA A 403 -10.90 -6.14 27.74
CA ALA A 403 -12.32 -6.40 27.51
C ALA A 403 -12.55 -7.55 26.51
N ILE A 404 -11.78 -7.59 25.42
CA ILE A 404 -11.87 -8.63 24.40
C ILE A 404 -11.45 -9.99 24.96
N GLU A 405 -10.31 -10.08 25.64
CA GLU A 405 -9.82 -11.34 26.23
C GLU A 405 -10.78 -11.86 27.32
N ALA A 406 -11.43 -10.98 28.06
CA ALA A 406 -12.44 -11.38 29.06
C ALA A 406 -13.70 -11.98 28.43
N ALA A 407 -14.14 -11.47 27.28
CA ALA A 407 -15.36 -11.93 26.60
C ALA A 407 -15.10 -13.06 25.58
N HIS A 408 -13.93 -13.04 24.94
CA HIS A 408 -13.54 -13.87 23.81
C HIS A 408 -12.06 -14.29 23.93
N PRO A 409 -11.71 -15.15 24.91
CA PRO A 409 -10.32 -15.55 25.19
C PRO A 409 -9.64 -16.31 24.03
N GLN A 410 -10.42 -16.74 23.03
CA GLN A 410 -9.90 -17.38 21.82
C GLN A 410 -9.43 -16.39 20.73
N ILE A 411 -9.65 -15.08 20.90
CA ILE A 411 -9.27 -14.06 19.93
C ILE A 411 -7.90 -13.48 20.30
N THR A 412 -6.95 -13.53 19.36
CA THR A 412 -5.68 -12.82 19.49
C THR A 412 -5.88 -11.34 19.17
N VAL A 413 -5.53 -10.47 20.13
CA VAL A 413 -5.61 -9.01 19.98
C VAL A 413 -4.23 -8.46 19.63
N ILE A 414 -4.10 -7.92 18.42
CA ILE A 414 -2.85 -7.41 17.86
C ILE A 414 -2.69 -5.91 18.20
N GLY A 415 -1.57 -5.55 18.80
CA GLY A 415 -1.13 -4.14 18.96
C GLY A 415 -0.15 -3.75 17.84
N ASN A 416 0.26 -2.49 17.73
CA ASN A 416 1.24 -2.06 16.72
C ASN A 416 2.52 -1.43 17.29
N SER A 417 3.51 -1.23 16.41
CA SER A 417 4.80 -0.59 16.70
C SER A 417 4.97 0.82 16.08
N GLY A 418 3.88 1.48 15.68
CA GLY A 418 3.97 2.75 14.95
C GLY A 418 4.33 2.58 13.46
N PRO A 419 4.55 3.68 12.72
CA PRO A 419 4.70 3.67 11.25
C PRO A 419 6.11 3.34 10.72
N ASP A 420 7.11 3.23 11.61
CA ASP A 420 8.53 3.17 11.23
C ASP A 420 9.17 1.83 11.64
N ASP A 421 10.26 1.44 10.97
CA ASP A 421 11.03 0.23 11.31
C ASP A 421 12.02 0.39 12.48
N GLN A 422 12.12 1.60 13.03
CA GLN A 422 13.07 1.96 14.08
C GLN A 422 12.76 3.34 14.68
N GLY A 423 13.46 3.69 15.75
CA GLY A 423 13.37 5.00 16.38
C GLY A 423 12.52 5.01 17.64
N ALA A 424 12.42 6.17 18.29
CA ALA A 424 11.89 6.27 19.65
C ALA A 424 10.45 5.74 19.80
N THR A 425 9.58 5.99 18.81
CA THR A 425 8.20 5.48 18.81
C THR A 425 8.19 3.94 18.70
N PHE A 426 8.91 3.40 17.72
CA PHE A 426 9.04 1.96 17.50
C PHE A 426 9.60 1.25 18.72
N ASP A 427 10.72 1.74 19.27
CA ASP A 427 11.39 1.17 20.43
C ASP A 427 10.48 1.18 21.66
N ARG A 428 9.76 2.30 21.88
CA ARG A 428 8.84 2.45 23.02
C ARG A 428 7.63 1.53 22.90
N LEU A 429 7.03 1.39 21.72
CA LEU A 429 5.91 0.48 21.53
C LEU A 429 6.33 -0.98 21.67
N TRP A 430 7.50 -1.36 21.16
CA TRP A 430 8.05 -2.71 21.39
C TRP A 430 8.38 -2.99 22.85
N GLU A 431 8.87 -2.00 23.60
CA GLU A 431 9.04 -2.10 25.06
C GLU A 431 7.71 -2.38 25.75
N LEU A 432 6.68 -1.57 25.45
CA LEU A 432 5.35 -1.68 26.04
C LEU A 432 4.66 -3.01 25.70
N ASN A 433 4.68 -3.43 24.44
CA ASN A 433 4.11 -4.70 23.98
C ASN A 433 4.77 -5.91 24.68
N ARG A 434 6.11 -5.90 24.82
CA ARG A 434 6.84 -6.94 25.56
C ARG A 434 6.48 -6.95 27.04
N ALA A 435 6.48 -5.77 27.67
CA ALA A 435 6.18 -5.64 29.10
C ALA A 435 4.76 -6.13 29.44
N ALA A 436 3.80 -5.96 28.54
CA ALA A 436 2.42 -6.41 28.71
C ALA A 436 2.15 -7.84 28.19
N GLY A 437 3.16 -8.56 27.69
CA GLY A 437 2.98 -9.90 27.12
C GLY A 437 1.93 -9.93 26.01
N VAL A 438 1.99 -8.97 25.09
CA VAL A 438 1.12 -8.96 23.89
C VAL A 438 1.52 -10.16 23.02
N GLU A 439 0.53 -10.88 22.48
CA GLU A 439 0.82 -12.09 21.69
C GLU A 439 1.45 -11.75 20.34
N MET A 440 1.02 -10.66 19.70
CA MET A 440 1.49 -10.27 18.37
C MET A 440 1.50 -8.75 18.18
N VAL A 441 2.52 -8.25 17.49
CA VAL A 441 2.73 -6.84 17.19
C VAL A 441 2.78 -6.62 15.68
N ASP A 442 2.00 -5.65 15.20
CA ASP A 442 1.95 -5.17 13.82
C ASP A 442 3.11 -4.17 13.56
N GLU A 443 4.04 -4.55 12.70
CA GLU A 443 5.15 -3.72 12.21
C GLU A 443 4.86 -3.23 10.79
N HIS A 444 5.27 -2.00 10.50
CA HIS A 444 5.03 -1.33 9.22
C HIS A 444 6.29 -0.59 8.77
N TYR A 445 6.64 -0.69 7.48
CA TYR A 445 7.70 0.16 6.91
C TYR A 445 7.80 0.12 5.38
N TYR A 446 8.10 1.29 4.81
CA TYR A 446 8.32 1.50 3.38
C TYR A 446 9.74 2.02 3.14
N ASN A 447 10.65 1.15 2.70
CA ASN A 447 12.09 1.43 2.67
C ASN A 447 12.70 1.28 1.26
N SER A 448 13.94 1.74 1.08
CA SER A 448 14.65 1.58 -0.19
C SER A 448 14.95 0.10 -0.50
N PRO A 449 15.10 -0.31 -1.78
CA PRO A 449 15.57 -1.66 -2.12
C PRO A 449 16.89 -2.05 -1.43
N ALA A 450 17.80 -1.09 -1.23
CA ALA A 450 19.06 -1.32 -0.53
C ALA A 450 18.82 -1.76 0.92
N TRP A 451 17.88 -1.13 1.62
CA TRP A 451 17.49 -1.50 2.98
C TRP A 451 17.05 -2.97 3.04
N PHE A 452 16.19 -3.43 2.12
CA PHE A 452 15.71 -4.81 2.09
C PHE A 452 16.86 -5.82 1.89
N LEU A 453 17.82 -5.52 1.01
CA LEU A 453 19.02 -6.33 0.80
C LEU A 453 19.98 -6.35 2.00
N GLN A 454 19.93 -5.32 2.85
CA GLN A 454 20.72 -5.20 4.08
C GLN A 454 20.01 -5.79 5.31
N ASN A 455 18.68 -5.91 5.27
CA ASN A 455 17.83 -6.30 6.39
C ASN A 455 17.21 -7.70 6.25
N ASN A 456 17.58 -8.49 5.26
CA ASN A 456 17.09 -9.88 5.11
C ASN A 456 17.48 -10.85 6.25
N THR A 457 18.20 -10.39 7.27
CA THR A 457 18.51 -11.10 8.53
C THR A 457 17.94 -10.40 9.77
N ARG A 458 17.06 -9.39 9.59
CA ARG A 458 16.53 -8.55 10.68
C ARG A 458 15.91 -9.37 11.82
N TYR A 459 15.06 -10.34 11.48
CA TYR A 459 14.36 -11.15 12.47
C TYR A 459 15.20 -12.29 13.05
N ASP A 460 16.39 -12.54 12.50
CA ASP A 460 17.28 -13.61 12.98
C ASP A 460 17.72 -13.37 14.44
N SER A 461 17.67 -12.14 14.94
CA SER A 461 18.05 -11.77 16.32
C SER A 461 16.88 -11.52 17.27
N TYR A 462 15.63 -11.55 16.78
CA TYR A 462 14.46 -11.25 17.60
C TYR A 462 14.26 -12.30 18.70
N ASP A 463 13.64 -11.92 19.83
CA ASP A 463 13.36 -12.87 20.91
C ASP A 463 12.28 -13.87 20.48
N ARG A 464 12.60 -15.17 20.55
CA ARG A 464 11.66 -16.25 20.17
C ARG A 464 10.59 -16.50 21.23
N ASN A 465 10.81 -16.01 22.45
CA ASN A 465 9.88 -16.15 23.58
C ASN A 465 8.99 -14.92 23.79
N GLY A 466 9.24 -13.83 23.04
CA GLY A 466 8.46 -12.60 23.11
C GLY A 466 7.22 -12.61 22.20
N PRO A 467 6.57 -11.42 22.07
CA PRO A 467 5.50 -11.21 21.10
C PRO A 467 5.93 -11.63 19.69
N LYS A 468 5.01 -12.20 18.93
CA LYS A 468 5.20 -12.53 17.52
C LYS A 468 5.05 -11.29 16.65
N VAL A 469 5.59 -11.35 15.44
CA VAL A 469 5.53 -10.26 14.48
C VAL A 469 4.43 -10.55 13.45
N PHE A 470 3.55 -9.57 13.27
CA PHE A 470 2.78 -9.37 12.07
C PHE A 470 3.44 -8.23 11.29
N LEU A 471 3.96 -8.46 10.09
CA LEU A 471 4.42 -7.39 9.21
C LEU A 471 3.24 -6.95 8.32
N GLY A 472 2.36 -6.10 8.86
CA GLY A 472 1.10 -5.74 8.22
C GLY A 472 1.23 -4.86 6.99
N GLU A 473 2.35 -4.13 6.85
CA GLU A 473 2.65 -3.28 5.70
C GLU A 473 4.14 -3.25 5.38
N TYR A 474 4.52 -3.64 4.16
CA TYR A 474 5.87 -3.39 3.63
C TYR A 474 5.91 -3.24 2.11
N ALA A 475 6.77 -2.36 1.60
CA ALA A 475 7.11 -2.28 0.18
C ALA A 475 8.42 -1.49 -0.06
N SER A 476 9.04 -1.67 -1.24
CA SER A 476 10.33 -1.07 -1.58
C SER A 476 10.28 0.24 -2.38
N GLN A 477 9.20 1.02 -2.24
CA GLN A 477 9.02 2.37 -2.83
C GLN A 477 8.89 2.47 -4.37
N ASP A 478 9.01 1.38 -5.14
CA ASP A 478 8.72 1.32 -6.59
C ASP A 478 8.31 -0.13 -7.01
N ASN A 479 7.89 -0.35 -8.26
CA ASN A 479 7.47 -1.65 -8.81
C ASN A 479 8.34 -2.12 -10.00
N LYS A 480 9.63 -1.78 -10.02
CA LYS A 480 10.57 -2.35 -11.00
C LYS A 480 10.96 -3.79 -10.62
N LEU A 481 11.60 -4.53 -11.51
CA LEU A 481 12.09 -5.87 -11.17
C LEU A 481 13.09 -5.80 -10.01
N PHE A 482 13.99 -4.82 -9.96
CA PHE A 482 14.96 -4.70 -8.86
C PHE A 482 14.30 -4.57 -7.48
N ASN A 483 13.20 -3.83 -7.39
CA ASN A 483 12.36 -3.71 -6.20
C ASN A 483 11.82 -5.08 -5.76
N ALA A 484 11.22 -5.82 -6.69
CA ALA A 484 10.69 -7.15 -6.43
C ALA A 484 11.80 -8.16 -6.04
N LEU A 485 13.02 -8.03 -6.56
CA LEU A 485 14.18 -8.84 -6.15
C LEU A 485 14.64 -8.51 -4.73
N ALA A 486 14.66 -7.23 -4.36
CA ALA A 486 15.01 -6.80 -3.01
C ALA A 486 13.97 -7.28 -1.99
N GLU A 487 12.69 -7.15 -2.32
CA GLU A 487 11.57 -7.69 -1.54
C GLU A 487 11.66 -9.21 -1.42
N ALA A 488 11.93 -9.94 -2.51
CA ALA A 488 12.14 -11.39 -2.48
C ALA A 488 13.27 -11.79 -1.53
N SER A 489 14.40 -11.07 -1.58
CA SER A 489 15.54 -11.32 -0.70
C SER A 489 15.13 -11.19 0.77
N TYR A 490 14.32 -10.19 1.08
CA TYR A 490 13.75 -9.99 2.41
C TYR A 490 12.76 -11.09 2.81
N MET A 491 11.89 -11.53 1.89
CA MET A 491 10.93 -12.61 2.10
C MET A 491 11.61 -13.93 2.48
N THR A 492 12.84 -14.19 2.02
CA THR A 492 13.61 -15.37 2.50
C THR A 492 13.88 -15.30 4.01
N GLY A 493 14.07 -14.11 4.57
CA GLY A 493 14.22 -13.86 5.99
C GLY A 493 12.91 -14.00 6.77
N LEU A 494 11.78 -13.65 6.13
CA LEU A 494 10.45 -13.84 6.72
C LEU A 494 10.16 -15.33 6.93
N GLU A 495 10.33 -16.16 5.91
CA GLU A 495 10.09 -17.61 6.04
C GLU A 495 11.10 -18.28 6.96
N ARG A 496 12.39 -17.90 6.88
CA ARG A 496 13.44 -18.46 7.76
C ARG A 496 13.10 -18.24 9.23
N ASN A 497 12.40 -17.16 9.56
CA ASN A 497 11.98 -16.80 10.91
C ASN A 497 10.46 -16.93 11.10
N ALA A 498 9.80 -17.91 10.47
CA ALA A 498 8.35 -18.12 10.60
C ALA A 498 7.87 -18.49 12.03
N ASP A 499 8.80 -18.76 12.95
CA ASP A 499 8.58 -18.87 14.39
C ASP A 499 8.43 -17.51 15.11
N VAL A 500 8.95 -16.44 14.50
CA VAL A 500 8.84 -15.04 14.96
C VAL A 500 7.81 -14.30 14.11
N VAL A 501 8.01 -14.26 12.79
CA VAL A 501 7.11 -13.59 11.82
C VAL A 501 5.99 -14.55 11.44
N ARG A 502 4.80 -14.29 11.97
CA ARG A 502 3.64 -15.18 11.80
C ARG A 502 2.75 -14.75 10.65
N MET A 503 2.77 -13.49 10.26
CA MET A 503 1.97 -12.94 9.17
C MET A 503 2.75 -11.82 8.48
N ALA A 504 2.61 -11.69 7.16
CA ALA A 504 3.19 -10.59 6.38
C ALA A 504 2.27 -10.21 5.21
N ALA A 505 2.12 -8.91 4.96
CA ALA A 505 1.34 -8.37 3.85
C ALA A 505 2.05 -7.17 3.21
N TYR A 506 2.23 -7.23 1.89
CA TYR A 506 2.68 -6.07 1.11
C TYR A 506 1.54 -5.05 1.03
N ALA A 507 1.90 -3.76 1.05
CA ALA A 507 0.95 -2.65 0.97
C ALA A 507 1.48 -1.50 0.08
N PRO A 508 0.60 -0.68 -0.51
CA PRO A 508 -0.83 -0.93 -0.71
C PRO A 508 -1.11 -2.00 -1.79
N LEU A 509 -2.31 -2.58 -1.76
CA LEU A 509 -2.66 -3.71 -2.62
C LEU A 509 -3.13 -3.29 -4.02
N LEU A 510 -3.98 -2.27 -4.12
CA LEU A 510 -4.66 -1.90 -5.37
C LEU A 510 -4.41 -0.43 -5.71
N ALA A 511 -4.15 -0.12 -6.97
CA ALA A 511 -4.17 1.25 -7.48
C ALA A 511 -4.89 1.41 -8.82
N ASN A 512 -5.83 2.35 -8.86
CA ASN A 512 -6.37 2.83 -10.11
C ASN A 512 -5.34 3.75 -10.80
N ILE A 513 -4.99 3.46 -12.06
CA ILE A 513 -3.96 4.21 -12.80
C ILE A 513 -4.28 5.70 -12.96
N ASP A 514 -5.56 6.09 -12.98
CA ASP A 514 -6.01 7.46 -13.14
C ASP A 514 -6.08 8.23 -11.79
N HIS A 515 -5.99 7.53 -10.65
CA HIS A 515 -6.14 8.11 -9.31
C HIS A 515 -5.20 7.47 -8.30
N VAL A 516 -3.98 8.00 -8.23
CA VAL A 516 -2.93 7.45 -7.36
C VAL A 516 -2.50 8.48 -6.31
N GLN A 517 -2.84 8.24 -5.05
CA GLN A 517 -2.40 8.98 -3.88
C GLN A 517 -1.10 8.44 -3.29
N TRP A 518 -0.85 7.13 -3.41
CA TRP A 518 0.35 6.46 -2.92
C TRP A 518 0.91 5.50 -3.97
N ARG A 519 2.24 5.33 -4.00
CA ARG A 519 2.96 4.34 -4.82
C ARG A 519 4.10 3.76 -3.99
N PRO A 520 4.52 2.51 -4.23
CA PRO A 520 4.10 1.55 -5.26
C PRO A 520 2.90 0.69 -4.84
N ASP A 521 2.33 -0.11 -5.76
CA ASP A 521 1.12 -0.93 -5.50
C ASP A 521 1.24 -2.32 -6.12
N MET A 522 0.63 -3.33 -5.50
CA MET A 522 0.75 -4.71 -5.97
C MET A 522 -0.02 -4.93 -7.28
N ILE A 523 -1.29 -4.53 -7.33
CA ILE A 523 -2.18 -4.74 -8.48
C ILE A 523 -2.66 -3.39 -8.98
N TRP A 524 -2.51 -3.19 -10.29
CA TRP A 524 -2.91 -1.96 -10.96
C TRP A 524 -4.12 -2.21 -11.84
N PHE A 525 -4.98 -1.22 -11.99
CA PHE A 525 -6.20 -1.35 -12.77
C PHE A 525 -6.69 -0.04 -13.37
N ASP A 526 -7.58 -0.16 -14.35
CA ASP A 526 -8.43 0.91 -14.86
C ASP A 526 -9.90 0.45 -14.84
N ASN A 527 -10.78 1.01 -15.67
CA ASN A 527 -12.21 0.70 -15.63
C ASN A 527 -12.57 -0.75 -16.04
N ASP A 528 -11.80 -1.40 -16.91
CA ASP A 528 -12.19 -2.67 -17.54
C ASP A 528 -11.12 -3.77 -17.48
N GLU A 529 -9.88 -3.45 -17.09
CA GLU A 529 -8.81 -4.44 -16.92
C GLU A 529 -7.93 -4.20 -15.68
N SER A 530 -7.11 -5.21 -15.35
CA SER A 530 -6.14 -5.17 -14.26
C SER A 530 -4.89 -6.01 -14.58
N TRP A 531 -3.73 -5.54 -14.12
CA TRP A 531 -2.43 -6.19 -14.29
C TRP A 531 -1.67 -6.28 -12.96
N GLY A 532 -0.76 -7.24 -12.87
CA GLY A 532 0.08 -7.41 -11.68
C GLY A 532 1.41 -6.70 -11.87
N SER A 533 1.89 -5.99 -10.85
CA SER A 533 3.25 -5.44 -10.86
C SER A 533 4.33 -6.55 -10.86
N THR A 534 5.60 -6.19 -10.99
CA THR A 534 6.70 -7.16 -10.80
C THR A 534 6.67 -7.75 -9.38
N SER A 535 6.39 -6.91 -8.38
CA SER A 535 6.19 -7.31 -6.99
C SER A 535 5.01 -8.28 -6.86
N TYR A 536 3.89 -8.07 -7.54
CA TYR A 536 2.79 -9.05 -7.56
C TYR A 536 3.25 -10.43 -8.06
N GLN A 537 4.03 -10.48 -9.15
CA GLN A 537 4.48 -11.76 -9.69
C GLN A 537 5.41 -12.48 -8.70
N VAL A 538 6.32 -11.77 -8.05
CA VAL A 538 7.21 -12.32 -7.02
C VAL A 538 6.44 -12.76 -5.78
N GLN A 539 5.57 -11.91 -5.25
CA GLN A 539 4.71 -12.20 -4.09
C GLN A 539 3.88 -13.46 -4.35
N LYS A 540 3.21 -13.52 -5.51
CA LYS A 540 2.45 -14.69 -5.94
C LYS A 540 3.29 -15.97 -5.97
N LEU A 541 4.55 -15.91 -6.40
CA LEU A 541 5.42 -17.09 -6.41
C LEU A 541 5.77 -17.55 -4.99
N PHE A 542 6.14 -16.65 -4.08
CA PHE A 542 6.38 -17.00 -2.68
C PHE A 542 5.13 -17.58 -2.01
N MET A 543 3.99 -16.89 -2.14
CA MET A 543 2.72 -17.30 -1.54
C MET A 543 2.20 -18.64 -2.07
N ASN A 544 2.48 -18.97 -3.34
CA ASN A 544 2.11 -20.28 -3.90
C ASN A 544 3.15 -21.38 -3.68
N ASN A 545 4.28 -21.08 -3.03
CA ASN A 545 5.37 -22.03 -2.80
C ASN A 545 5.90 -22.02 -1.36
N VAL A 546 5.09 -21.67 -0.35
CA VAL A 546 5.54 -21.50 1.04
C VAL A 546 6.17 -22.77 1.63
N GLY A 547 5.48 -23.91 1.54
CA GLY A 547 5.82 -25.13 2.29
C GLY A 547 5.32 -25.08 3.75
N ASP A 548 5.32 -26.21 4.44
CA ASP A 548 4.79 -26.36 5.81
C ASP A 548 5.85 -26.10 6.89
N ARG A 549 7.13 -26.26 6.54
CA ARG A 549 8.24 -26.09 7.46
C ARG A 549 9.50 -25.65 6.73
N THR A 550 10.31 -24.82 7.36
CA THR A 550 11.66 -24.58 6.85
C THR A 550 12.51 -25.83 6.98
N VAL A 551 13.51 -25.93 6.11
CA VAL A 551 14.63 -26.85 6.27
C VAL A 551 15.85 -25.98 6.52
N PRO A 552 16.51 -26.09 7.68
CA PRO A 552 17.65 -25.26 8.04
C PRO A 552 18.67 -25.26 6.91
N SER A 553 19.04 -24.06 6.48
CA SER A 553 19.86 -23.88 5.30
C SER A 553 20.66 -22.59 5.42
N ARG A 554 21.86 -22.60 4.85
CA ARG A 554 22.77 -21.45 4.84
C ARG A 554 23.35 -21.24 3.46
N VAL A 555 23.70 -20.01 3.15
CA VAL A 555 24.50 -19.68 1.98
C VAL A 555 25.85 -19.12 2.42
N THR A 556 26.92 -19.56 1.77
CA THR A 556 28.26 -18.99 1.90
C THR A 556 28.74 -18.51 0.54
N GLY A 557 29.32 -17.31 0.50
CA GLY A 557 29.84 -16.72 -0.74
C GLY A 557 30.11 -15.22 -0.54
N PRO A 558 30.44 -14.50 -1.62
CA PRO A 558 30.66 -13.05 -1.58
C PRO A 558 29.46 -12.28 -1.03
N THR A 559 29.75 -11.18 -0.32
CA THR A 559 28.76 -10.20 0.11
C THR A 559 29.29 -8.80 -0.19
N ALA A 560 28.40 -7.84 -0.37
CA ALA A 560 28.80 -6.45 -0.58
C ALA A 560 29.05 -5.79 0.78
N GLN A 561 30.32 -5.48 1.05
CA GLN A 561 30.75 -4.83 2.29
C GLN A 561 30.45 -3.32 2.23
N PRO A 562 30.15 -2.68 3.38
CA PRO A 562 29.99 -1.23 3.46
C PRO A 562 31.24 -0.49 2.98
N THR A 563 31.05 0.65 2.34
CA THR A 563 32.13 1.52 1.86
C THR A 563 32.11 2.85 2.59
N ALA A 564 33.28 3.50 2.74
CA ALA A 564 33.36 4.85 3.29
C ALA A 564 32.43 5.84 2.55
N ILE A 565 31.83 6.76 3.31
CA ILE A 565 30.93 7.78 2.79
C ILE A 565 31.77 8.85 2.09
N THR A 566 31.78 8.80 0.76
CA THR A 566 32.48 9.75 -0.12
C THR A 566 31.51 10.34 -1.15
N GLY A 567 31.85 11.50 -1.71
CA GLY A 567 31.02 12.25 -2.64
C GLY A 567 31.04 13.73 -2.35
N ALA A 568 30.28 14.52 -3.10
CA ALA A 568 30.18 15.94 -2.86
C ALA A 568 29.42 16.27 -1.57
N ILE A 569 29.57 17.52 -1.13
CA ILE A 569 28.68 18.15 -0.14
C ILE A 569 27.58 18.92 -0.86
N GLY A 570 26.47 19.19 -0.18
CA GLY A 570 25.35 19.89 -0.78
C GLY A 570 24.49 20.65 0.24
N LEU A 571 23.65 21.53 -0.28
CA LEU A 571 22.66 22.31 0.46
C LEU A 571 21.30 22.08 -0.17
N SER A 572 20.24 22.02 0.63
CA SER A 572 18.89 21.80 0.11
C SER A 572 17.84 22.38 1.06
N THR A 573 16.63 22.60 0.57
CA THR A 573 15.46 22.94 1.37
C THR A 573 14.27 22.11 0.92
N TRP A 574 13.27 22.01 1.81
CA TRP A 574 11.98 21.40 1.51
C TRP A 574 10.88 22.35 1.98
N ALA A 575 10.12 22.92 1.04
CA ALA A 575 9.07 23.92 1.31
C ALA A 575 9.50 25.05 2.28
N THR A 576 10.76 25.50 2.14
CA THR A 576 11.40 26.44 3.09
C THR A 576 12.43 27.30 2.38
N SER A 577 12.48 28.58 2.75
CA SER A 577 13.57 29.49 2.40
C SER A 577 14.63 29.48 3.50
N ALA A 578 15.90 29.34 3.10
CA ALA A 578 17.03 29.33 4.01
C ALA A 578 18.25 30.07 3.42
N THR A 579 19.05 30.63 4.31
CA THR A 579 20.36 31.23 4.01
C THR A 579 21.45 30.31 4.54
N TYR A 580 22.47 30.07 3.73
CA TYR A 580 23.67 29.30 4.08
C TYR A 580 24.91 30.15 3.90
N ASP A 581 25.87 29.99 4.80
CA ASP A 581 27.13 30.73 4.77
C ASP A 581 28.29 29.93 5.39
N ASP A 582 29.52 30.40 5.21
CA ASP A 582 30.74 29.86 5.81
C ASP A 582 30.96 28.35 5.61
N VAL A 583 30.69 27.83 4.39
CA VAL A 583 30.83 26.41 4.09
C VAL A 583 32.31 26.04 4.05
N ARG A 584 32.72 25.07 4.88
CA ARG A 584 34.11 24.59 4.93
C ARG A 584 34.18 23.08 5.13
N VAL A 585 35.00 22.42 4.32
CA VAL A 585 35.31 21.00 4.44
C VAL A 585 36.80 20.83 4.75
N THR A 586 37.12 20.11 5.83
CA THR A 586 38.50 19.84 6.23
C THR A 586 38.75 18.35 6.46
N ALA A 587 39.94 17.86 6.11
CA ALA A 587 40.43 16.58 6.59
C ALA A 587 40.72 16.65 8.11
N PRO A 588 40.82 15.51 8.83
CA PRO A 588 41.07 15.50 10.27
C PRO A 588 42.37 16.19 10.71
N ASP A 589 43.35 16.31 9.81
CA ASP A 589 44.62 17.02 10.06
C ASP A 589 44.53 18.55 9.89
N GLY A 590 43.35 19.06 9.52
CA GLY A 590 43.09 20.49 9.31
C GLY A 590 43.28 20.96 7.86
N THR A 591 43.67 20.08 6.94
CA THR A 591 43.78 20.41 5.51
C THR A 591 42.42 20.78 4.95
N VAL A 592 42.30 21.96 4.32
CA VAL A 592 41.06 22.43 3.69
C VAL A 592 40.87 21.74 2.35
N LEU A 593 39.79 20.98 2.22
CA LEU A 593 39.39 20.27 1.00
C LEU A 593 38.47 21.13 0.12
N PHE A 594 37.63 21.96 0.75
CA PHE A 594 36.73 22.90 0.09
C PHE A 594 36.39 24.04 1.07
N ALA A 595 36.21 25.26 0.56
CA ALA A 595 35.67 26.38 1.32
C ALA A 595 34.96 27.36 0.39
N ASP A 596 33.82 27.88 0.85
CA ASP A 596 33.05 28.91 0.15
C ASP A 596 32.27 29.74 1.18
N ASP A 597 32.58 31.04 1.23
CA ASP A 597 31.88 32.07 2.02
C ASP A 597 30.95 32.91 1.13
N PHE A 598 30.73 32.49 -0.13
CA PHE A 598 29.90 33.11 -1.14
C PHE A 598 30.22 34.58 -1.49
N SER A 599 31.31 35.15 -0.97
CA SER A 599 31.77 36.52 -1.27
C SER A 599 32.17 36.69 -2.75
N ALA A 600 32.59 35.60 -3.39
CA ALA A 600 32.91 35.52 -4.82
C ALA A 600 31.74 35.01 -5.69
N GLY A 601 30.55 34.84 -5.12
CA GLY A 601 29.39 34.22 -5.77
C GLY A 601 29.35 32.69 -5.60
N ALA A 602 28.28 32.04 -6.06
CA ALA A 602 28.04 30.60 -5.89
C ALA A 602 28.43 29.75 -7.13
N GLY A 603 29.46 30.16 -7.88
CA GLY A 603 29.86 29.48 -9.12
C GLY A 603 30.36 28.04 -8.95
N ALA A 604 30.73 27.65 -7.74
CA ALA A 604 31.13 26.29 -7.38
C ALA A 604 29.94 25.33 -7.15
N TRP A 605 28.70 25.83 -7.19
CA TRP A 605 27.50 25.09 -6.84
C TRP A 605 26.65 24.78 -8.07
N THR A 606 26.24 23.52 -8.20
CA THR A 606 25.44 23.05 -9.34
C THR A 606 24.15 22.40 -8.85
N PRO A 607 22.97 22.82 -9.37
CA PRO A 607 21.71 22.13 -9.08
C PRO A 607 21.69 20.71 -9.66
N LEU A 608 21.18 19.75 -8.89
CA LEU A 608 21.06 18.37 -9.37
C LEU A 608 19.75 18.10 -10.13
N ALA A 609 18.66 18.77 -9.76
CA ALA A 609 17.34 18.61 -10.37
C ALA A 609 16.73 19.93 -10.88
N ASN A 610 17.50 21.03 -10.90
CA ASN A 610 17.03 22.38 -11.26
C ASN A 610 15.73 22.80 -10.55
N ARG A 611 15.66 22.58 -9.23
CA ARG A 611 14.52 22.93 -8.38
C ARG A 611 14.87 24.05 -7.41
N GLY A 612 13.87 24.87 -7.06
CA GLY A 612 14.01 26.01 -6.18
C GLY A 612 14.63 27.24 -6.85
N SER A 613 14.71 28.32 -6.09
CA SER A 613 15.28 29.60 -6.53
C SER A 613 16.50 29.93 -5.69
N TRP A 614 17.70 29.70 -6.25
CA TRP A 614 18.98 29.88 -5.57
C TRP A 614 19.73 31.10 -6.09
N SER A 615 20.18 31.97 -5.18
CA SER A 615 21.01 33.13 -5.53
C SER A 615 21.86 33.58 -4.34
N VAL A 616 22.97 34.27 -4.61
CA VAL A 616 23.75 34.93 -3.55
C VAL A 616 23.07 36.26 -3.19
N VAL A 617 22.78 36.47 -1.92
CA VAL A 617 22.17 37.69 -1.35
C VAL A 617 22.98 38.10 -0.14
N ASP A 618 23.46 39.34 -0.12
CA ASP A 618 24.27 39.93 0.96
C ASP A 618 25.46 39.06 1.40
N GLY A 619 26.12 38.42 0.42
CA GLY A 619 27.30 37.58 0.67
C GLY A 619 26.99 36.16 1.14
N ALA A 620 25.72 35.73 1.18
CA ALA A 620 25.34 34.38 1.58
C ALA A 620 24.49 33.69 0.51
N TYR A 621 24.47 32.35 0.46
CA TYR A 621 23.70 31.61 -0.53
C TYR A 621 22.29 31.32 -0.05
N VAL A 622 21.31 31.83 -0.79
CA VAL A 622 19.91 31.83 -0.38
C VAL A 622 19.07 31.01 -1.34
N GLN A 623 18.34 30.06 -0.77
CA GLN A 623 17.16 29.49 -1.40
C GLN A 623 15.95 30.33 -0.95
N SER A 624 15.20 30.91 -1.90
CA SER A 624 14.09 31.85 -1.60
C SER A 624 12.68 31.28 -1.80
N ASP A 625 12.54 30.11 -2.41
CA ASP A 625 11.25 29.51 -2.76
C ASP A 625 10.71 28.66 -1.60
N THR A 626 9.67 29.13 -0.93
CA THR A 626 9.02 28.44 0.20
C THR A 626 8.09 27.29 -0.21
N GLY A 627 7.88 27.06 -1.50
CA GLY A 627 7.06 25.95 -2.03
C GLY A 627 7.88 24.82 -2.64
N ALA A 628 9.09 25.11 -3.12
CA ALA A 628 9.94 24.10 -3.76
C ALA A 628 10.41 23.02 -2.78
N GLN A 629 10.39 21.77 -3.26
CA GLN A 629 10.87 20.59 -2.54
C GLN A 629 12.11 20.03 -3.23
N ASP A 630 13.02 19.46 -2.43
CA ASP A 630 14.26 18.83 -2.89
C ASP A 630 15.07 19.75 -3.81
N THR A 631 15.51 20.87 -3.25
CA THR A 631 16.22 21.92 -3.98
C THR A 631 17.74 21.69 -4.04
N LEU A 632 18.16 20.42 -3.97
CA LEU A 632 19.55 20.04 -3.75
C LEU A 632 20.52 20.62 -4.79
N VAL A 633 21.45 21.42 -4.29
CA VAL A 633 22.64 21.90 -4.98
C VAL A 633 23.87 21.19 -4.42
N LYS A 634 24.79 20.78 -5.28
CA LYS A 634 26.05 20.16 -4.87
C LYS A 634 27.25 21.06 -5.17
N ALA A 635 28.27 20.94 -4.34
CA ALA A 635 29.57 21.57 -4.53
C ALA A 635 30.66 20.53 -4.88
N ALA A 636 31.89 20.77 -4.43
CA ALA A 636 33.06 19.95 -4.69
C ALA A 636 32.89 18.49 -4.25
N ASN A 637 33.45 17.56 -5.03
CA ASN A 637 33.56 16.15 -4.67
C ASN A 637 34.58 15.97 -3.54
N VAL A 638 34.17 15.31 -2.44
CA VAL A 638 35.04 14.90 -1.35
C VAL A 638 35.40 13.42 -1.53
N SER A 639 36.64 13.15 -1.92
CA SER A 639 37.17 11.79 -2.06
C SER A 639 37.75 11.22 -0.76
N ALA A 640 37.98 12.07 0.24
CA ALA A 640 38.42 11.65 1.57
C ALA A 640 37.33 10.85 2.27
N GLY A 641 37.67 9.69 2.84
CA GLY A 641 36.76 8.90 3.68
C GLY A 641 36.55 9.52 5.07
N ASP A 642 37.43 10.43 5.46
CA ASP A 642 37.37 11.16 6.73
C ASP A 642 37.40 12.66 6.47
N TYR A 643 36.37 13.39 6.91
CA TYR A 643 36.30 14.84 6.79
C TYR A 643 35.32 15.45 7.81
N ASP A 644 35.47 16.74 8.05
CA ASP A 644 34.53 17.57 8.78
C ASP A 644 33.95 18.62 7.82
N LEU A 645 32.62 18.66 7.69
CA LEU A 645 31.87 19.71 7.03
C LEU A 645 31.32 20.67 8.09
N THR A 646 31.61 21.96 7.99
CA THR A 646 31.06 23.02 8.84
C THR A 646 30.41 24.10 8.00
N LEU A 647 29.30 24.68 8.48
CA LEU A 647 28.66 25.84 7.87
C LEU A 647 27.72 26.52 8.88
N THR A 648 27.22 27.70 8.53
CA THR A 648 26.08 28.32 9.21
C THR A 648 24.83 28.26 8.33
N ALA A 649 23.66 28.09 8.96
CA ALA A 649 22.38 28.14 8.26
C ALA A 649 21.31 28.88 9.06
N ARG A 650 20.43 29.60 8.36
CA ARG A 650 19.29 30.33 8.94
C ARG A 650 18.03 30.03 8.15
N LYS A 651 16.98 29.59 8.83
CA LYS A 651 15.62 29.54 8.25
C LYS A 651 15.09 30.96 8.10
N ASN A 652 14.68 31.34 6.89
CA ASN A 652 14.12 32.66 6.59
C ASN A 652 12.58 32.66 6.63
N ALA A 653 11.94 31.63 6.05
CA ALA A 653 10.48 31.47 6.00
C ALA A 653 10.11 30.04 5.54
N GLY A 654 8.85 29.62 5.69
CA GLY A 654 8.33 28.34 5.18
C GLY A 654 7.94 27.33 6.25
N ALA A 655 7.45 26.17 5.79
CA ALA A 655 6.81 25.16 6.64
C ALA A 655 7.81 24.28 7.40
N GLU A 656 9.00 24.04 6.83
CA GLU A 656 10.04 23.17 7.41
C GLU A 656 11.30 23.97 7.78
N GLY A 657 12.45 23.32 7.92
CA GLY A 657 13.76 23.97 8.13
C GLY A 657 14.68 23.81 6.91
N PHE A 658 15.91 23.38 7.14
CA PHE A 658 16.96 23.34 6.11
C PHE A 658 17.69 22.00 6.10
N LEU A 659 18.33 21.68 4.98
CA LEU A 659 18.98 20.39 4.75
C LEU A 659 20.44 20.55 4.34
N ILE A 660 21.29 19.69 4.90
CA ILE A 660 22.72 19.65 4.63
C ILE A 660 23.05 18.29 4.07
N ALA A 661 23.45 18.23 2.81
CA ALA A 661 23.78 17.00 2.12
C ALA A 661 25.28 16.70 2.17
N PHE A 662 25.62 15.43 2.21
CA PHE A 662 26.99 14.92 2.23
C PHE A 662 27.04 13.55 1.53
N GLY A 663 28.22 13.13 1.07
CA GLY A 663 28.35 11.90 0.28
C GLY A 663 27.51 11.91 -1.01
N VAL A 664 27.28 13.09 -1.59
CA VAL A 664 26.43 13.30 -2.77
C VAL A 664 27.16 12.83 -4.02
N LYS A 665 26.67 11.76 -4.65
CA LYS A 665 27.23 11.26 -5.93
C LYS A 665 26.45 11.85 -7.10
N ASP A 666 25.13 11.77 -7.01
CA ASP A 666 24.17 12.23 -8.01
C ASP A 666 22.81 12.51 -7.35
N SER A 667 21.78 12.81 -8.16
CA SER A 667 20.42 13.13 -7.68
C SER A 667 19.67 11.95 -7.07
N GLY A 668 20.16 10.72 -7.22
CA GLY A 668 19.56 9.51 -6.63
C GLY A 668 20.39 8.90 -5.50
N ASN A 669 21.63 9.36 -5.30
CA ASN A 669 22.58 8.76 -4.37
C ASN A 669 23.26 9.82 -3.49
N PHE A 670 22.74 10.01 -2.28
CA PHE A 670 23.22 11.02 -1.34
C PHE A 670 22.79 10.72 0.09
N TYR A 671 23.41 11.40 1.05
CA TYR A 671 22.90 11.53 2.41
C TYR A 671 22.50 12.97 2.63
N TRP A 672 21.49 13.20 3.45
CA TRP A 672 21.25 14.53 3.98
C TRP A 672 20.82 14.51 5.44
N TRP A 673 21.11 15.61 6.13
CA TRP A 673 20.58 15.89 7.45
C TRP A 673 19.46 16.89 7.30
N ASN A 674 18.22 16.42 7.47
CA ASN A 674 17.00 17.21 7.45
C ASN A 674 16.71 17.75 8.86
N LEU A 675 16.78 19.07 9.02
CA LEU A 675 16.54 19.76 10.28
C LEU A 675 15.22 20.53 10.22
N GLY A 676 14.27 20.20 11.09
CA GLY A 676 12.94 20.81 11.09
C GLY A 676 12.05 20.34 9.93
N GLY A 677 12.14 19.06 9.54
CA GLY A 677 11.22 18.44 8.58
C GLY A 677 9.84 18.13 9.19
N TRP A 678 8.93 17.63 8.36
CA TRP A 678 7.56 17.23 8.74
C TRP A 678 6.83 18.32 9.51
N ASN A 679 6.65 19.48 8.85
CA ASN A 679 6.09 20.69 9.45
C ASN A 679 6.87 21.20 10.68
N ASN A 680 8.20 21.11 10.63
CA ASN A 680 9.09 21.61 11.68
C ASN A 680 8.94 20.91 13.04
N THR A 681 8.67 19.62 13.02
CA THR A 681 8.48 18.81 14.22
C THR A 681 9.56 17.75 14.43
N GLN A 682 10.29 17.38 13.38
CA GLN A 682 11.26 16.29 13.40
C GLN A 682 12.56 16.66 12.69
N GLY A 683 13.64 15.99 13.06
CA GLY A 683 14.89 16.01 12.32
C GLY A 683 15.34 14.59 12.04
N ALA A 684 15.91 14.37 10.87
CA ALA A 684 16.28 13.05 10.39
C ALA A 684 17.55 13.08 9.55
N VAL A 685 18.23 11.93 9.48
CA VAL A 685 19.21 11.63 8.45
C VAL A 685 18.58 10.65 7.50
N GLU A 686 18.50 11.02 6.23
CA GLU A 686 18.01 10.13 5.17
C GLU A 686 19.14 9.84 4.19
N LYS A 687 19.13 8.61 3.67
CA LYS A 687 20.03 8.15 2.61
C LYS A 687 19.19 7.80 1.39
N ALA A 688 19.52 8.40 0.26
CA ALA A 688 18.97 8.02 -1.03
C ALA A 688 19.91 7.02 -1.72
N THR A 689 19.35 5.94 -2.27
CA THR A 689 20.05 4.98 -3.14
C THR A 689 19.18 4.70 -4.35
N GLY A 690 19.65 5.07 -5.55
CA GLY A 690 18.85 4.97 -6.77
C GLY A 690 17.55 5.79 -6.75
N GLY A 691 17.49 6.86 -5.94
CA GLY A 691 16.32 7.72 -5.76
C GLY A 691 15.35 7.29 -4.66
N ALA A 692 15.42 6.03 -4.20
CA ALA A 692 14.65 5.54 -3.06
C ALA A 692 15.35 5.91 -1.74
N LYS A 693 14.58 6.25 -0.71
CA LYS A 693 15.12 6.78 0.56
C LYS A 693 14.95 5.79 1.71
N GLU A 694 15.90 5.80 2.63
CA GLU A 694 15.80 5.16 3.94
C GLU A 694 16.21 6.15 5.04
N THR A 695 15.59 6.03 6.21
CA THR A 695 15.95 6.85 7.38
C THR A 695 17.04 6.13 8.17
N LEU A 696 18.17 6.79 8.42
CA LEU A 696 19.29 6.24 9.21
C LEU A 696 19.22 6.64 10.69
N LEU A 697 18.62 7.79 10.97
CA LEU A 697 18.47 8.35 12.31
C LEU A 697 17.31 9.35 12.29
N ALA A 698 16.41 9.32 13.28
CA ALA A 698 15.35 10.31 13.41
C ALA A 698 15.02 10.60 14.88
N LYS A 699 14.69 11.87 15.17
CA LYS A 699 14.20 12.30 16.50
C LYS A 699 13.48 13.66 16.43
N PRO A 700 12.70 14.05 17.45
CA PRO A 700 12.10 15.38 17.50
C PRO A 700 13.12 16.50 17.35
N ASN A 701 12.82 17.47 16.47
CA ASN A 701 13.67 18.64 16.23
C ASN A 701 12.87 19.77 15.54
N SER A 702 13.14 21.01 15.92
CA SER A 702 12.54 22.20 15.32
C SER A 702 13.56 23.30 15.11
N ILE A 703 13.42 24.04 14.03
CA ILE A 703 14.25 25.20 13.66
C ILE A 703 13.44 26.49 13.80
N THR A 704 14.00 27.48 14.48
CA THR A 704 13.40 28.78 14.72
C THR A 704 13.71 29.72 13.56
N THR A 705 12.68 30.26 12.92
CA THR A 705 12.82 31.26 11.86
C THR A 705 13.61 32.48 12.36
N GLY A 706 14.56 32.95 11.55
CA GLY A 706 15.42 34.10 11.85
C GLY A 706 16.63 33.78 12.74
N THR A 707 16.73 32.57 13.29
CA THR A 707 17.90 32.14 14.08
C THR A 707 18.96 31.51 13.18
N THR A 708 20.21 31.94 13.32
CA THR A 708 21.37 31.29 12.69
C THR A 708 21.86 30.14 13.56
N TYR A 709 22.18 29.01 12.93
CA TYR A 709 22.67 27.81 13.57
C TYR A 709 24.07 27.46 13.05
N ASP A 710 24.96 27.05 13.96
CA ASP A 710 26.26 26.47 13.63
C ASP A 710 26.12 24.96 13.41
N ILE A 711 26.57 24.47 12.27
CA ILE A 711 26.36 23.08 11.85
C ILE A 711 27.70 22.43 11.60
N ARG A 712 27.89 21.22 12.14
CA ARG A 712 29.05 20.38 11.85
C ARG A 712 28.65 18.94 11.62
N ILE A 713 29.15 18.36 10.53
CA ILE A 713 29.03 16.95 10.18
C ILE A 713 30.43 16.35 10.15
N GLN A 714 30.70 15.39 11.04
CA GLN A 714 31.97 14.68 11.09
C GLN A 714 31.78 13.29 10.48
N VAL A 715 32.44 13.03 9.35
CA VAL A 715 32.41 11.73 8.66
C VAL A 715 33.73 11.02 8.91
N ARG A 716 33.67 9.77 9.37
CA ARG A 716 34.81 8.89 9.62
C ARG A 716 34.52 7.51 9.05
N GLY A 717 34.94 7.27 7.81
CA GLY A 717 34.55 6.09 7.04
C GLY A 717 33.03 6.02 6.87
N THR A 718 32.39 5.09 7.57
CA THR A 718 30.92 4.88 7.58
C THR A 718 30.22 5.51 8.79
N LYS A 719 30.97 6.01 9.77
CA LYS A 719 30.43 6.62 10.97
C LYS A 719 30.28 8.12 10.79
N VAL A 720 29.12 8.65 11.21
CA VAL A 720 28.83 10.08 11.15
C VAL A 720 28.44 10.59 12.54
N THR A 721 28.98 11.75 12.91
CA THR A 721 28.56 12.51 14.11
C THR A 721 28.08 13.88 13.68
N LEU A 722 26.88 14.26 14.13
CA LEU A 722 26.18 15.48 13.78
C LEU A 722 26.17 16.41 14.99
N LEU A 723 26.59 17.65 14.80
CA LEU A 723 26.58 18.68 15.83
C LEU A 723 25.81 19.91 15.36
N LEU A 724 24.92 20.39 16.24
CA LEU A 724 24.14 21.61 16.07
C LEU A 724 24.47 22.55 17.22
N ASN A 725 24.94 23.76 16.93
CA ASN A 725 25.43 24.73 17.91
C ASN A 725 26.49 24.15 18.87
N GLY A 726 27.41 23.35 18.32
CA GLY A 726 28.48 22.69 19.07
C GLY A 726 28.04 21.50 19.95
N GLN A 727 26.74 21.22 20.07
CA GLN A 727 26.22 20.07 20.80
C GLN A 727 25.99 18.89 19.87
N VAL A 728 26.32 17.67 20.33
CA VAL A 728 26.03 16.44 19.56
C VAL A 728 24.52 16.30 19.42
N TRP A 729 24.04 16.46 18.20
CA TRP A 729 22.66 16.19 17.85
C TRP A 729 22.44 14.68 17.68
N GLY A 730 23.36 13.96 17.05
CA GLY A 730 23.22 12.52 16.89
C GLY A 730 24.42 11.88 16.23
N SER A 731 24.44 10.55 16.19
CA SER A 731 25.45 9.78 15.47
C SER A 731 24.82 8.48 14.95
N PHE A 732 25.29 8.04 13.78
CA PHE A 732 24.90 6.77 13.18
C PHE A 732 26.11 6.15 12.47
N THR A 733 26.00 4.87 12.13
CA THR A 733 26.99 4.14 11.33
C THR A 733 26.26 3.43 10.19
N ASP A 734 26.68 3.65 8.94
CA ASP A 734 26.18 2.92 7.77
C ASP A 734 27.12 1.75 7.43
N ASP A 735 27.10 0.72 8.27
CA ASP A 735 27.97 -0.46 8.20
C ASP A 735 27.21 -1.77 7.92
N ARG A 736 25.98 -1.69 7.41
CA ARG A 736 25.20 -2.89 7.11
C ARG A 736 25.72 -3.58 5.85
N VAL A 737 26.04 -4.87 5.99
CA VAL A 737 26.44 -5.73 4.87
C VAL A 737 25.24 -5.98 3.95
N THR A 738 25.42 -5.71 2.66
CA THR A 738 24.41 -5.97 1.63
C THR A 738 24.54 -7.41 1.14
N ARG A 739 23.44 -8.18 1.20
CA ARG A 739 23.37 -9.59 0.79
C ARG A 739 22.43 -9.74 -0.42
N PRO A 740 22.94 -9.55 -1.65
CA PRO A 740 22.13 -9.62 -2.87
C PRO A 740 21.84 -11.06 -3.31
N PHE A 741 22.54 -12.06 -2.76
CA PHE A 741 22.29 -13.46 -2.99
C PHE A 741 21.77 -14.11 -1.69
N THR A 742 20.52 -14.55 -1.69
CA THR A 742 19.86 -15.16 -0.53
C THR A 742 19.10 -16.40 -0.90
N GLN A 743 18.76 -17.20 0.10
CA GLN A 743 18.02 -18.43 -0.08
C GLN A 743 17.16 -18.75 1.13
N VAL A 744 16.11 -19.52 0.91
CA VAL A 744 15.43 -20.29 1.95
C VAL A 744 14.98 -21.62 1.35
N VAL A 745 15.09 -22.69 2.14
CA VAL A 745 14.55 -24.01 1.78
C VAL A 745 13.38 -24.33 2.69
N THR A 746 12.29 -24.79 2.09
CA THR A 746 11.12 -25.29 2.81
C THR A 746 10.74 -26.68 2.33
N ARG A 747 9.94 -27.38 3.12
CA ARG A 747 9.38 -28.69 2.80
C ARG A 747 7.87 -28.58 2.68
N ASP A 748 7.34 -29.16 1.62
CA ASP A 748 5.91 -29.38 1.41
C ASP A 748 5.60 -30.83 1.80
N ASP A 749 4.95 -30.99 2.95
CA ASP A 749 4.68 -32.28 3.56
C ASP A 749 3.62 -33.08 2.78
N ALA A 750 2.68 -32.38 2.13
CA ALA A 750 1.64 -33.01 1.33
C ALA A 750 2.19 -33.68 0.06
N THR A 751 3.19 -33.05 -0.58
CA THR A 751 3.79 -33.55 -1.83
C THR A 751 5.12 -34.29 -1.61
N GLY A 752 5.75 -34.15 -0.45
CA GLY A 752 7.09 -34.67 -0.16
C GLY A 752 8.20 -33.94 -0.93
N GLU A 753 7.93 -32.69 -1.35
CA GLU A 753 8.88 -31.88 -2.11
C GLU A 753 9.68 -30.95 -1.20
N LEU A 754 10.96 -30.77 -1.52
CA LEU A 754 11.76 -29.65 -1.05
C LEU A 754 11.59 -28.50 -2.03
N ILE A 755 11.39 -27.30 -1.51
CA ILE A 755 11.28 -26.07 -2.28
C ILE A 755 12.52 -25.24 -1.96
N VAL A 756 13.48 -25.20 -2.89
CA VAL A 756 14.68 -24.36 -2.78
C VAL A 756 14.40 -23.04 -3.47
N LYS A 757 14.31 -21.96 -2.70
CA LYS A 757 14.06 -20.60 -3.18
C LYS A 757 15.37 -19.84 -3.14
N VAL A 758 15.82 -19.33 -4.29
CA VAL A 758 17.07 -18.57 -4.40
C VAL A 758 16.80 -17.25 -5.07
N VAL A 759 17.31 -16.18 -4.47
CA VAL A 759 17.26 -14.82 -5.01
C VAL A 759 18.68 -14.43 -5.41
N ASN A 760 18.85 -14.01 -6.66
CA ASN A 760 20.08 -13.39 -7.14
C ASN A 760 19.78 -11.97 -7.64
N ALA A 761 19.90 -10.99 -6.75
CA ALA A 761 19.72 -9.56 -7.05
C ALA A 761 21.00 -8.89 -7.60
N GLN A 762 21.94 -9.68 -8.13
CA GLN A 762 23.17 -9.20 -8.76
C GLN A 762 22.98 -9.10 -10.27
N ASP A 763 23.79 -8.26 -10.91
CA ASP A 763 23.84 -8.06 -12.36
C ASP A 763 24.57 -9.18 -13.12
N LYS A 764 25.09 -10.20 -12.40
CA LYS A 764 25.76 -11.37 -12.96
C LYS A 764 25.10 -12.69 -12.54
N PRO A 765 25.15 -13.73 -13.40
CA PRO A 765 24.77 -15.08 -12.99
C PRO A 765 25.67 -15.60 -11.86
N ALA A 766 25.10 -16.38 -10.96
CA ALA A 766 25.77 -16.91 -9.78
C ALA A 766 25.92 -18.43 -9.87
N VAL A 767 27.15 -18.89 -10.07
CA VAL A 767 27.48 -20.34 -10.10
C VAL A 767 27.53 -20.85 -8.67
N THR A 768 26.64 -21.79 -8.35
CA THR A 768 26.34 -22.18 -6.97
C THR A 768 26.40 -23.69 -6.81
N ARG A 769 27.11 -24.18 -5.80
CA ARG A 769 26.98 -25.56 -5.31
C ARG A 769 25.76 -25.65 -4.39
N VAL A 770 24.83 -26.54 -4.69
CA VAL A 770 23.65 -26.81 -3.88
C VAL A 770 23.83 -28.19 -3.24
N ASP A 771 24.06 -28.19 -1.94
CA ASP A 771 24.26 -29.36 -1.10
C ASP A 771 23.01 -29.60 -0.27
N LEU A 772 22.23 -30.62 -0.61
CA LEU A 772 20.97 -30.98 0.04
C LEU A 772 21.17 -31.84 1.29
N GLY A 773 22.39 -31.90 1.85
CA GLY A 773 22.66 -32.57 3.12
C GLY A 773 22.47 -34.10 3.05
N GLY A 774 22.78 -34.71 1.90
CA GLY A 774 22.70 -36.16 1.71
C GLY A 774 21.31 -36.71 1.42
N LEU A 775 20.30 -35.87 1.21
CA LEU A 775 18.95 -36.31 0.83
C LEU A 775 18.95 -37.06 -0.51
N ALA A 776 18.24 -38.19 -0.54
CA ALA A 776 17.92 -38.87 -1.78
C ALA A 776 16.79 -38.10 -2.49
N VAL A 777 17.05 -37.66 -3.71
CA VAL A 777 16.11 -36.85 -4.50
C VAL A 777 15.90 -37.41 -5.90
N ALA A 778 14.81 -36.99 -6.54
CA ALA A 778 14.62 -37.17 -7.98
C ALA A 778 15.75 -36.50 -8.78
N ASP A 779 16.04 -37.05 -9.96
CA ASP A 779 17.05 -36.52 -10.90
C ASP A 779 16.56 -35.30 -11.68
N THR A 780 15.31 -34.92 -11.45
CA THR A 780 14.61 -33.80 -12.06
C THR A 780 13.96 -32.92 -11.00
N ALA A 781 13.88 -31.62 -11.28
CA ALA A 781 13.17 -30.64 -10.48
C ALA A 781 12.34 -29.74 -11.39
N ARG A 782 11.19 -29.27 -10.91
CA ARG A 782 10.47 -28.18 -11.57
C ARG A 782 11.13 -26.87 -11.15
N ALA A 783 11.62 -26.11 -12.11
CA ALA A 783 12.19 -24.80 -11.90
C ALA A 783 11.21 -23.73 -12.37
N THR A 784 10.86 -22.78 -11.49
CA THR A 784 10.15 -21.56 -11.88
C THR A 784 11.07 -20.37 -11.65
N VAL A 785 11.38 -19.64 -12.72
CA VAL A 785 12.33 -18.52 -12.70
C VAL A 785 11.64 -17.26 -13.17
N ILE A 786 11.78 -16.17 -12.41
CA ILE A 786 11.42 -14.81 -12.85
C ILE A 786 12.70 -14.00 -12.93
N SER A 787 12.93 -13.36 -14.08
CA SER A 787 14.15 -12.59 -14.39
C SER A 787 13.90 -11.64 -15.55
N GLY A 788 14.74 -10.63 -15.71
CA GLY A 788 14.64 -9.65 -16.80
C GLY A 788 15.57 -8.46 -16.57
N ASP A 789 15.27 -7.34 -17.23
CA ASP A 789 15.96 -6.08 -16.95
C ASP A 789 15.53 -5.56 -15.55
N PRO A 790 16.46 -5.33 -14.60
CA PRO A 790 16.13 -4.83 -13.27
C PRO A 790 15.39 -3.48 -13.27
N GLY A 791 15.50 -2.70 -14.36
CA GLY A 791 14.82 -1.41 -14.53
C GLY A 791 13.37 -1.50 -15.07
N GLU A 792 12.94 -2.66 -15.57
CA GLU A 792 11.60 -2.85 -16.15
C GLU A 792 10.52 -3.04 -15.07
N ALA A 793 9.30 -2.61 -15.40
CA ALA A 793 8.10 -2.81 -14.61
C ALA A 793 6.97 -3.36 -15.50
N ASN A 794 6.03 -4.08 -14.90
CA ASN A 794 4.79 -4.47 -15.58
C ASN A 794 3.81 -3.28 -15.59
N THR A 795 3.26 -2.99 -16.77
CA THR A 795 2.36 -1.86 -17.03
C THR A 795 1.12 -2.35 -17.77
N ARG A 796 0.11 -1.48 -17.89
CA ARG A 796 -1.11 -1.73 -18.67
C ARG A 796 -0.84 -2.26 -20.08
N THR A 797 0.20 -1.75 -20.74
CA THR A 797 0.48 -2.05 -22.15
C THR A 797 1.52 -3.14 -22.37
N ALA A 798 2.31 -3.46 -21.34
CA ALA A 798 3.39 -4.44 -21.43
C ALA A 798 3.69 -5.01 -20.06
N GLU A 799 3.64 -6.33 -19.93
CA GLU A 799 4.06 -7.07 -18.75
C GLU A 799 5.29 -7.95 -19.06
N PRO A 800 6.47 -7.36 -19.35
CA PRO A 800 7.65 -8.10 -19.80
C PRO A 800 8.25 -9.03 -18.73
N ILE A 801 7.95 -8.77 -17.46
CA ILE A 801 8.49 -9.53 -16.32
C ILE A 801 7.45 -10.56 -15.87
N GLN A 802 7.63 -11.80 -16.32
CA GLN A 802 6.76 -12.94 -15.99
C GLN A 802 7.60 -14.17 -15.58
N PRO A 803 7.07 -15.04 -14.70
CA PRO A 803 7.72 -16.29 -14.39
C PRO A 803 7.68 -17.30 -15.55
N VAL A 804 8.78 -18.00 -15.76
CA VAL A 804 8.90 -19.10 -16.72
C VAL A 804 9.15 -20.39 -15.95
N THR A 805 8.37 -21.44 -16.27
CA THR A 805 8.53 -22.77 -15.67
C THR A 805 9.16 -23.75 -16.66
N SER A 806 10.14 -24.53 -16.19
CA SER A 806 10.83 -25.55 -16.96
C SER A 806 11.19 -26.76 -16.09
N ASP A 807 11.55 -27.88 -16.72
CA ASP A 807 12.11 -29.04 -16.03
C ASP A 807 13.64 -28.95 -16.04
N LEU A 808 14.24 -28.96 -14.86
CA LEU A 808 15.69 -29.00 -14.66
C LEU A 808 16.11 -30.45 -14.43
N ARG A 809 17.14 -30.92 -15.15
CA ARG A 809 17.70 -32.27 -15.02
C ARG A 809 19.07 -32.25 -14.35
N GLY A 810 19.54 -33.41 -13.91
CA GLY A 810 20.85 -33.54 -13.27
C GLY A 810 20.82 -33.12 -11.80
N ILE A 811 19.64 -33.16 -11.19
CA ILE A 811 19.47 -32.93 -9.76
C ILE A 811 19.97 -34.15 -9.00
N SER A 812 20.66 -33.90 -7.90
CA SER A 812 21.16 -34.91 -6.98
C SER A 812 21.18 -34.32 -5.57
N GLY A 813 21.65 -35.07 -4.58
CA GLY A 813 21.88 -34.53 -3.24
C GLY A 813 22.98 -33.47 -3.18
N ASP A 814 23.80 -33.34 -4.23
CA ASP A 814 24.90 -32.37 -4.35
C ASP A 814 25.16 -32.06 -5.83
N PHE A 815 24.78 -30.87 -6.26
CA PHE A 815 24.86 -30.45 -7.66
C PHE A 815 25.31 -28.99 -7.80
N VAL A 816 25.74 -28.62 -9.00
CA VAL A 816 26.08 -27.23 -9.34
C VAL A 816 25.01 -26.67 -10.26
N HIS A 817 24.52 -25.48 -9.94
CA HIS A 817 23.54 -24.74 -10.74
C HIS A 817 23.95 -23.28 -10.87
N THR A 818 23.72 -22.70 -12.05
CA THR A 818 23.94 -21.28 -12.31
C THR A 818 22.62 -20.54 -12.22
N PHE A 819 22.41 -19.79 -11.14
CA PHE A 819 21.24 -18.94 -10.99
C PHE A 819 21.40 -17.68 -11.85
N PRO A 820 20.44 -17.33 -12.72
CA PRO A 820 20.56 -16.16 -13.61
C PRO A 820 20.77 -14.84 -12.85
N ALA A 821 21.36 -13.85 -13.50
CA ALA A 821 21.39 -12.47 -12.99
C ALA A 821 19.95 -11.94 -12.78
N ASN A 822 19.78 -11.03 -11.83
CA ASN A 822 18.51 -10.35 -11.55
C ASN A 822 17.31 -11.30 -11.54
N SER A 823 17.37 -12.36 -10.71
CA SER A 823 16.38 -13.43 -10.76
C SER A 823 15.91 -13.92 -9.38
N VAL A 824 14.69 -14.47 -9.36
CA VAL A 824 14.23 -15.38 -8.30
C VAL A 824 13.96 -16.74 -8.92
N THR A 825 14.48 -17.79 -8.30
CA THR A 825 14.33 -19.18 -8.76
C THR A 825 13.71 -20.03 -7.67
N PHE A 826 12.66 -20.77 -8.01
CA PHE A 826 12.02 -21.78 -7.18
C PHE A 826 12.29 -23.14 -7.78
N LEU A 827 13.06 -23.99 -7.09
CA LEU A 827 13.28 -25.38 -7.47
C LEU A 827 12.42 -26.27 -6.57
N ARG A 828 11.41 -26.94 -7.15
CA ARG A 828 10.64 -27.98 -6.46
C ARG A 828 11.24 -29.34 -6.77
N ILE A 829 11.80 -29.97 -5.75
CA ILE A 829 12.60 -31.20 -5.82
C ILE A 829 11.90 -32.29 -5.02
N ARG A 830 11.49 -33.38 -5.67
CA ARG A 830 10.88 -34.51 -4.97
C ARG A 830 11.93 -35.29 -4.19
N THR A 831 11.67 -35.52 -2.90
CA THR A 831 12.47 -36.44 -2.07
C THR A 831 12.08 -37.90 -2.35
N LYS A 832 13.03 -38.83 -2.25
CA LYS A 832 12.84 -40.26 -2.52
C LYS A 832 12.65 -41.08 -1.23
#